data_AF-A0AAN6EEY2-F1
#
_entry.id   AF-A0AAN6EEY2-F1
#
_cell.length_a   1.000
_cell.length_b   1.000
_cell.length_c   1.000
_cell.angle_alpha   90.00
_cell.angle_beta   90.00
_cell.angle_gamma   90.00
#
_symmetry.space_group_name_H-M   'P 1'
#
loop_
_entity.id
_entity.type
_entity.pdbx_description
1 polymer ?
#
loop_
_entity_poly.entity_id
_entity_poly.type
_entity_poly.pdbx_seq_one_letter_code
_entity_poly.pdbx_strand_id
1 'polypeptide(L)'
;MYTSNFTQRVLRPRVGQVVKVKLVDEQPQTLSVIDASGTTALDISIDADNLIRFNLYSAPRGSVCTLELQFRYHAAMPYAPIHEVMEGRNERIKRFYAQVWFEKSEDGENVISVDDPEFEFTHTNELIRKEDIRQFCLVVGNQSDRYVEHTDGIVYAPMDFAGRACWPMTCKSILPKIVDGDVLNLVHMSNGFRMIDGAEPLKAGDVVESRARIVEVTNEETGKRSRIRGHVYRDGKPVVEVTTSFFYRGAFSDFAKTFRNVDEQPARVTLESSLDVAVLKSKEWFVPLEATSHELLPGAILEFRLASEYRFKSRTTYSGIRTHGRVMMQVSTKEYVHIADVEYECGESVGNPVVEYLKRRGQPISDSFYFENGGYSLMPRGSEFSSIVHSPGTNEPYSNISNDHNPIHTNAYFADYAELPGTITHGMWTSASTRKFVETFAADNHPERVKAYEVDFVGMVLPNDQLETKLSHVGMKDGRKLIKIETFNQHGDKVLEGMAEVEQPITGYTFTGQGSQEPGMGMDLYEQSETARQLWDRADLHMRETYGISIIDIVRNNPLERTVYFGGDKGATIRQNYCSLTYETVDAEGEIKVLRLFPDIADDSPFYTFKSPTGLLQATQFTQPALMLFELASYTDMRAKSLIQKNAPFAGHSLGEYGALSAIGGVLAVESVVEVCFYRGMTMQRAVERDSQNRSQYSMVAVNPTRVGKSFGQEALDFVISSIRHQCKGLLEIVNHNVENWQYVVAGELRLLDTLTNVLNFIFSQKIDVSKLIQEMPLEAVQEQLGKIIDGAVAKADAKQARDGFIHLERGQSTIPLSGIDVPFHSSFLLSGVGPFRNFLSKKLRLSDINYSLLKHLYIPNLTARPFEVSRDYFEEVHGLTGSARVAKTLKSWDDAALADPAELQRLSHVMLVELLAYQFASPVRWIETQDQLFKEYGIERFIEFGPSPTLCGMAQRTL
;
A
#
# COMPACT_ATOMS: atom_id res chain seq x y z
N MET A 1 4.17 -51.68 23.44
CA MET A 1 3.54 -51.24 22.18
C MET A 1 4.17 -52.06 21.07
N TYR A 2 3.39 -52.66 20.18
CA TYR A 2 3.92 -53.40 19.03
C TYR A 2 3.90 -52.49 17.81
N THR A 3 5.01 -52.38 17.09
CA THR A 3 5.13 -51.63 15.84
C THR A 3 5.34 -52.60 14.68
N SER A 4 5.04 -52.15 13.45
CA SER A 4 5.29 -52.96 12.26
C SER A 4 6.79 -53.19 12.06
N ASN A 5 7.17 -54.38 11.58
CA ASN A 5 8.56 -54.65 11.24
C ASN A 5 8.93 -53.94 9.93
N PHE A 6 9.65 -52.81 10.02
CA PHE A 6 10.04 -52.01 8.86
C PHE A 6 11.04 -52.71 7.94
N THR A 7 11.76 -53.75 8.41
CA THR A 7 12.82 -54.40 7.63
C THR A 7 12.30 -55.00 6.32
N GLN A 8 11.05 -55.49 6.31
CA GLN A 8 10.40 -55.99 5.09
C GLN A 8 10.23 -54.91 4.02
N ARG A 9 9.94 -53.67 4.44
CA ARG A 9 9.82 -52.52 3.53
C ARG A 9 11.18 -52.05 3.05
N VAL A 10 12.12 -51.87 3.97
CA VAL A 10 13.46 -51.35 3.66
C VAL A 10 14.24 -52.32 2.76
N LEU A 11 14.14 -53.63 3.03
CA LEU A 11 14.80 -54.70 2.27
C LEU A 11 13.99 -55.20 1.07
N ARG A 12 12.92 -54.51 0.67
CA ARG A 12 12.16 -54.91 -0.53
C ARG A 12 13.08 -55.01 -1.74
N PRO A 13 12.94 -56.04 -2.60
CA PRO A 13 13.80 -56.21 -3.77
C PRO A 13 13.74 -54.99 -4.70
N ARG A 14 14.90 -54.48 -5.10
CA ARG A 14 15.03 -53.38 -6.08
C ARG A 14 15.92 -53.80 -7.26
N VAL A 15 15.67 -53.23 -8.44
CA VAL A 15 16.48 -53.50 -9.63
C VAL A 15 17.93 -53.09 -9.36
N GLY A 16 18.88 -53.98 -9.66
CA GLY A 16 20.31 -53.73 -9.46
C GLY A 16 20.80 -53.85 -8.02
N GLN A 17 19.93 -54.17 -7.06
CA GLN A 17 20.30 -54.36 -5.65
C GLN A 17 21.03 -55.70 -5.45
N VAL A 18 22.13 -55.68 -4.69
CA VAL A 18 22.90 -56.88 -4.32
C VAL A 18 22.91 -57.02 -2.80
N VAL A 19 22.46 -58.18 -2.29
CA VAL A 19 22.51 -58.50 -0.87
C VAL A 19 23.64 -59.50 -0.62
N LYS A 20 24.58 -59.14 0.28
CA LYS A 20 25.68 -60.00 0.72
C LYS A 20 25.44 -60.42 2.16
N VAL A 21 25.46 -61.72 2.42
CA VAL A 21 25.34 -62.28 3.78
C VAL A 21 26.66 -62.96 4.15
N LYS A 22 27.24 -62.57 5.27
CA LYS A 22 28.44 -63.20 5.84
C LYS A 22 28.04 -64.15 6.96
N LEU A 23 28.50 -65.38 6.87
CA LEU A 23 28.28 -66.43 7.85
C LEU A 23 29.54 -66.64 8.70
N VAL A 24 29.36 -66.90 10.00
CA VAL A 24 30.39 -67.44 10.91
C VAL A 24 29.75 -68.60 11.64
N ASP A 25 30.39 -69.77 11.63
CA ASP A 25 29.85 -71.03 12.18
C ASP A 25 28.42 -71.34 11.70
N GLU A 26 28.19 -71.17 10.39
CA GLU A 26 26.89 -71.34 9.71
C GLU A 26 25.76 -70.39 10.17
N GLN A 27 26.06 -69.41 11.04
CA GLN A 27 25.11 -68.39 11.49
C GLN A 27 25.33 -67.05 10.78
N PRO A 28 24.26 -66.34 10.37
CA PRO A 28 24.37 -65.02 9.76
C PRO A 28 24.87 -63.99 10.78
N GLN A 29 26.05 -63.43 10.51
CA GLN A 29 26.65 -62.40 11.36
C GLN A 29 26.44 -60.99 10.81
N THR A 30 26.56 -60.83 9.48
CA THR A 30 26.33 -59.53 8.83
C THR A 30 25.56 -59.69 7.53
N LEU A 31 24.65 -58.77 7.27
CA LEU A 31 23.96 -58.59 6.00
C LEU A 31 24.32 -57.19 5.49
N SER A 32 24.81 -57.08 4.26
CA SER A 32 25.10 -55.80 3.61
C SER A 32 24.31 -55.69 2.31
N VAL A 33 23.64 -54.57 2.10
CA VAL A 33 22.89 -54.27 0.88
C VAL A 33 23.66 -53.22 0.10
N ILE A 34 23.97 -53.54 -1.15
CA ILE A 34 24.60 -52.64 -2.12
C ILE A 34 23.51 -52.25 -3.11
N ASP A 35 23.35 -50.95 -3.34
CA ASP A 35 22.39 -50.43 -4.30
C ASP A 35 22.88 -50.53 -5.75
N ALA A 36 22.06 -50.08 -6.70
CA ALA A 36 22.37 -50.13 -8.12
C ALA A 36 23.58 -49.25 -8.51
N SER A 37 23.97 -48.27 -7.69
CA SER A 37 25.17 -47.44 -7.91
C SER A 37 26.47 -48.13 -7.48
N GLY A 38 26.37 -49.29 -6.81
CA GLY A 38 27.51 -49.98 -6.21
C GLY A 38 27.87 -49.46 -4.81
N THR A 39 27.06 -48.59 -4.22
CA THR A 39 27.26 -48.03 -2.88
C THR A 39 26.57 -48.91 -1.83
N THR A 40 27.19 -49.08 -0.66
CA THR A 40 26.54 -49.76 0.47
C THR A 40 25.40 -48.89 0.99
N ALA A 41 24.16 -49.33 0.83
CA ALA A 41 22.97 -48.60 1.26
C ALA A 41 22.64 -48.87 2.73
N LEU A 42 22.82 -50.10 3.19
CA LEU A 42 22.66 -50.47 4.60
C LEU A 42 23.46 -51.70 4.97
N ASP A 43 23.73 -51.85 6.27
CA ASP A 43 24.14 -53.13 6.85
C ASP A 43 23.38 -53.46 8.13
N ILE A 44 23.33 -54.74 8.43
CA ILE A 44 22.76 -55.31 9.64
C ILE A 44 23.83 -56.22 10.21
N SER A 45 24.18 -56.03 11.47
CA SER A 45 25.12 -56.89 12.19
C SER A 45 24.58 -57.27 13.55
N ILE A 46 24.95 -58.44 14.05
CA ILE A 46 24.68 -58.88 15.42
C ILE A 46 26.00 -59.07 16.16
N ASP A 47 26.08 -58.64 17.41
CA ASP A 47 27.24 -58.87 18.26
C ASP A 47 27.00 -59.98 19.31
N ALA A 48 28.05 -60.29 20.08
CA ALA A 48 28.03 -61.36 21.07
C ALA A 48 27.02 -61.12 22.22
N ASP A 49 26.58 -59.87 22.41
CA ASP A 49 25.61 -59.49 23.45
C ASP A 49 24.16 -59.54 22.93
N ASN A 50 23.92 -60.14 21.76
CA ASN A 50 22.63 -60.18 21.06
C ASN A 50 22.11 -58.78 20.69
N LEU A 51 22.99 -57.80 20.52
CA LEU A 51 22.65 -56.48 20.01
C LEU A 51 22.76 -56.49 18.48
N ILE A 52 21.64 -56.23 17.82
CA ILE A 52 21.52 -56.04 16.38
C ILE A 52 21.71 -54.54 16.09
N ARG A 53 22.73 -54.19 15.31
CA ARG A 53 22.92 -52.86 14.76
C ARG A 53 22.39 -52.85 13.32
N PHE A 54 21.49 -51.93 13.02
CA PHE A 54 20.94 -51.69 11.69
C PHE A 54 21.40 -50.30 11.23
N ASN A 55 22.37 -50.28 10.33
CA ASN A 55 23.01 -49.06 9.83
C ASN A 55 22.43 -48.70 8.47
N LEU A 56 21.78 -47.53 8.37
CA LEU A 56 21.39 -46.92 7.09
C LEU A 56 22.44 -45.87 6.69
N TYR A 57 22.87 -45.92 5.44
CA TYR A 57 23.88 -45.00 4.91
C TYR A 57 23.25 -43.95 3.99
N SER A 58 23.68 -42.72 4.16
CA SER A 58 23.44 -41.62 3.22
C SER A 58 24.77 -40.94 2.93
N ALA A 59 24.98 -40.47 1.71
CA ALA A 59 26.22 -39.78 1.32
C ALA A 59 25.96 -38.37 0.77
N PRO A 60 25.33 -37.47 1.56
CA PRO A 60 25.12 -36.10 1.12
C PRO A 60 26.47 -35.44 0.82
N ARG A 61 26.58 -34.78 -0.34
CA ARG A 61 27.82 -34.14 -0.80
C ARG A 61 29.05 -35.09 -0.84
N GLY A 62 28.81 -36.40 -0.98
CA GLY A 62 29.86 -37.43 -1.00
C GLY A 62 30.42 -37.84 0.37
N SER A 63 29.95 -37.22 1.46
CA SER A 63 30.35 -37.58 2.83
C SER A 63 29.41 -38.63 3.41
N VAL A 64 29.93 -39.82 3.74
CA VAL A 64 29.11 -40.91 4.31
C VAL A 64 28.67 -40.58 5.74
N CYS A 65 27.36 -40.50 5.92
CA CYS A 65 26.65 -40.37 7.19
C CYS A 65 25.93 -41.69 7.51
N THR A 66 25.98 -42.10 8.77
CA THR A 66 25.38 -43.37 9.23
C THR A 66 24.28 -43.11 10.23
N LEU A 67 23.08 -43.61 9.95
CA LEU A 67 22.01 -43.72 10.93
C LEU A 67 22.05 -45.13 11.55
N GLU A 68 22.49 -45.21 12.80
CA GLU A 68 22.52 -46.46 13.55
C GLU A 68 21.24 -46.63 14.38
N LEU A 69 20.46 -47.66 14.04
CA LEU A 69 19.35 -48.15 14.83
C LEU A 69 19.78 -49.41 15.58
N GLN A 70 19.37 -49.52 16.84
CA GLN A 70 19.81 -50.59 17.73
C GLN A 70 18.61 -51.43 18.16
N PHE A 71 18.74 -52.75 18.09
CA PHE A 71 17.71 -53.70 18.52
C PHE A 71 18.35 -54.80 19.36
N ARG A 72 17.63 -55.31 20.36
CA ARG A 72 18.07 -56.43 21.18
C ARG A 72 17.29 -57.68 20.83
N TYR A 73 17.99 -58.78 20.60
CA TYR A 73 17.39 -60.08 20.38
C TYR A 73 17.15 -60.81 21.70
N HIS A 74 15.89 -61.19 21.93
CA HIS A 74 15.39 -61.87 23.13
C HIS A 74 14.82 -63.24 22.76
N ALA A 75 15.67 -64.27 22.75
CA ALA A 75 15.26 -65.64 22.42
C ALA A 75 14.13 -66.19 23.33
N ALA A 76 14.01 -65.68 24.55
CA ALA A 76 12.95 -66.07 25.48
C ALA A 76 11.54 -65.55 25.12
N MET A 77 11.43 -64.61 24.17
CA MET A 77 10.16 -63.99 23.75
C MET A 77 9.85 -64.32 22.27
N PRO A 78 9.50 -65.58 21.94
CA PRO A 78 9.42 -66.05 20.55
C PRO A 78 8.36 -65.35 19.69
N TYR A 79 7.32 -64.78 20.30
CA TYR A 79 6.29 -64.03 19.58
C TYR A 79 6.80 -62.67 19.05
N ALA A 80 7.71 -62.03 19.78
CA ALA A 80 8.28 -60.72 19.42
C ALA A 80 9.74 -60.65 19.89
N PRO A 81 10.66 -61.37 19.23
CA PRO A 81 12.00 -61.56 19.76
C PRO A 81 12.95 -60.38 19.53
N ILE A 82 12.55 -59.34 18.78
CA ILE A 82 13.39 -58.19 18.44
C ILE A 82 12.79 -56.94 19.06
N HIS A 83 13.54 -56.30 19.96
CA HIS A 83 13.10 -55.11 20.68
C HIS A 83 14.00 -53.93 20.33
N GLU A 84 13.43 -52.81 19.86
CA GLU A 84 14.21 -51.60 19.60
C GLU A 84 14.74 -50.99 20.91
N VAL A 85 15.99 -50.54 20.89
CA VAL A 85 16.61 -49.82 22.01
C VAL A 85 16.18 -48.36 21.92
N MET A 86 15.12 -48.02 22.66
CA MET A 86 14.55 -46.66 22.68
C MET A 86 15.44 -45.64 23.39
N GLU A 87 16.26 -46.08 24.34
CA GLU A 87 17.19 -45.22 25.05
C GLU A 87 18.20 -44.60 24.06
N GLY A 88 18.31 -43.27 24.08
CA GLY A 88 19.17 -42.51 23.16
C GLY A 88 18.77 -42.57 21.68
N ARG A 89 17.58 -43.10 21.33
CA ARG A 89 17.15 -43.24 19.93
C ARG A 89 17.05 -41.90 19.20
N ASN A 90 16.31 -40.94 19.75
CA ASN A 90 16.13 -39.62 19.13
C ASN A 90 17.47 -38.88 19.03
N GLU A 91 18.36 -39.04 20.01
CA GLU A 91 19.72 -38.49 20.00
C GLU A 91 20.56 -39.06 18.86
N ARG A 92 20.51 -40.38 18.60
CA ARG A 92 21.18 -41.00 17.45
C ARG A 92 20.65 -40.44 16.12
N ILE A 93 19.33 -40.29 16.00
CA ILE A 93 18.69 -39.72 14.81
C ILE A 93 19.08 -38.24 14.61
N LYS A 94 19.07 -37.44 15.68
CA LYS A 94 19.48 -36.03 15.64
C LYS A 94 20.94 -35.87 15.25
N ARG A 95 21.85 -36.70 15.78
CA ARG A 95 23.27 -36.72 15.37
C ARG A 95 23.44 -37.08 13.89
N PHE A 96 22.66 -38.03 13.39
CA PHE A 96 22.65 -38.36 11.97
C PHE A 96 22.23 -37.14 11.13
N TYR A 97 21.12 -36.47 11.47
CA TYR A 97 20.65 -35.29 10.74
C TYR A 97 21.60 -34.09 10.86
N ALA A 98 22.28 -33.93 12.00
CA ALA A 98 23.32 -32.92 12.15
C ALA A 98 24.46 -33.14 11.14
N GLN A 99 24.89 -34.38 10.93
CA GLN A 99 25.90 -34.71 9.92
C GLN A 99 25.37 -34.48 8.49
N VAL A 100 24.11 -34.82 8.23
CA VAL A 100 23.47 -34.65 6.92
C VAL A 100 23.41 -33.18 6.52
N TRP A 101 23.02 -32.29 7.43
CA TRP A 101 22.87 -30.87 7.11
C TRP A 101 24.17 -30.07 7.25
N PHE A 102 25.02 -30.35 8.25
CA PHE A 102 26.15 -29.48 8.63
C PHE A 102 27.56 -30.09 8.44
N GLU A 103 27.65 -31.26 7.79
CA GLU A 103 28.90 -32.03 7.66
C GLU A 103 29.49 -32.43 9.03
N LYS A 104 30.64 -33.13 9.08
CA LYS A 104 31.31 -33.50 10.33
C LYS A 104 32.01 -32.28 10.94
N SER A 105 31.24 -31.35 11.49
CA SER A 105 31.72 -30.15 12.20
C SER A 105 31.41 -30.23 13.70
N GLU A 106 32.24 -29.62 14.55
CA GLU A 106 32.02 -29.52 16.01
C GLU A 106 30.68 -28.82 16.35
N ASP A 107 30.15 -28.03 15.42
CA ASP A 107 28.86 -27.35 15.53
C ASP A 107 27.67 -28.31 15.73
N GLY A 108 27.72 -29.53 15.16
CA GLY A 108 26.60 -30.47 15.19
C GLY A 108 26.28 -31.05 16.58
N GLU A 109 27.29 -31.33 17.40
CA GLU A 109 27.08 -31.85 18.77
C GLU A 109 26.63 -30.75 19.75
N ASN A 110 27.14 -29.53 19.56
CA ASN A 110 26.79 -28.37 20.38
C ASN A 110 25.31 -27.98 20.22
N VAL A 111 24.76 -28.04 18.99
CA VAL A 111 23.35 -27.70 18.70
C VAL A 111 22.36 -28.63 19.40
N ILE A 112 22.64 -29.93 19.50
CA ILE A 112 21.73 -30.90 20.13
C ILE A 112 21.61 -30.65 21.63
N SER A 113 22.69 -30.18 22.27
CA SER A 113 22.73 -29.94 23.71
C SER A 113 21.95 -28.70 24.18
N VAL A 114 21.52 -27.83 23.26
CA VAL A 114 20.75 -26.61 23.58
C VAL A 114 19.40 -26.98 24.21
N ASP A 115 19.07 -26.34 25.33
CA ASP A 115 17.79 -26.50 26.05
C ASP A 115 17.13 -25.14 26.37
N ASP A 116 17.66 -24.04 25.83
CA ASP A 116 17.13 -22.68 26.00
C ASP A 116 16.18 -22.33 24.83
N PRO A 117 14.88 -22.06 25.09
CA PRO A 117 13.93 -21.68 24.04
C PRO A 117 14.23 -20.33 23.40
N GLU A 118 14.93 -19.44 24.09
CA GLU A 118 15.27 -18.10 23.60
C GLU A 118 16.60 -18.09 22.83
N PHE A 119 17.25 -19.24 22.68
CA PHE A 119 18.49 -19.35 21.93
C PHE A 119 18.26 -19.04 20.45
N GLU A 120 19.00 -18.06 19.93
CA GLU A 120 18.97 -17.66 18.52
C GLU A 120 20.19 -18.21 17.79
N PHE A 121 19.95 -18.95 16.71
CA PHE A 121 21.00 -19.46 15.83
C PHE A 121 21.34 -18.42 14.77
N THR A 122 22.63 -18.13 14.60
CA THR A 122 23.11 -17.13 13.64
C THR A 122 24.10 -17.72 12.65
N HIS A 123 24.00 -17.30 11.39
CA HIS A 123 24.96 -17.55 10.33
C HIS A 123 25.34 -16.23 9.65
N THR A 124 26.63 -15.91 9.62
CA THR A 124 27.14 -14.64 9.10
C THR A 124 27.92 -14.81 7.80
N ASN A 125 27.98 -13.74 7.01
CA ASN A 125 28.83 -13.59 5.83
C ASN A 125 28.50 -14.51 4.64
N GLU A 126 27.21 -14.83 4.41
CA GLU A 126 26.82 -15.54 3.19
C GLU A 126 26.76 -14.56 2.01
N LEU A 127 27.63 -14.75 1.02
CA LEU A 127 27.61 -13.98 -0.22
C LEU A 127 26.57 -14.56 -1.18
N ILE A 128 25.59 -13.76 -1.59
CA ILE A 128 24.63 -14.13 -2.63
C ILE A 128 25.33 -14.05 -4.00
N ARG A 129 25.64 -15.21 -4.58
CA ARG A 129 26.27 -15.30 -5.89
C ARG A 129 25.22 -15.36 -6.99
N LYS A 130 25.52 -14.67 -8.09
CA LYS A 130 24.69 -14.69 -9.30
C LYS A 130 24.47 -16.10 -9.86
N GLU A 131 25.50 -16.95 -9.86
CA GLU A 131 25.36 -18.33 -10.34
C GLU A 131 24.44 -19.15 -9.44
N ASP A 132 24.47 -18.93 -8.13
CA ASP A 132 23.57 -19.63 -7.19
C ASP A 132 22.10 -19.24 -7.44
N ILE A 133 21.82 -17.95 -7.68
CA ILE A 133 20.48 -17.47 -8.06
C ILE A 133 20.04 -18.16 -9.36
N ARG A 134 20.89 -18.13 -10.39
CA ARG A 134 20.58 -18.72 -11.69
C ARG A 134 20.28 -20.20 -11.59
N GLN A 135 21.11 -20.97 -10.88
CA GLN A 135 20.90 -22.40 -10.68
C GLN A 135 19.62 -22.66 -9.88
N PHE A 136 19.35 -21.86 -8.83
CA PHE A 136 18.12 -21.98 -8.06
C PHE A 136 16.88 -21.77 -8.95
N CYS A 137 16.84 -20.69 -9.72
CA CYS A 137 15.75 -20.38 -10.65
C CYS A 137 15.56 -21.47 -11.71
N LEU A 138 16.65 -22.03 -12.25
CA LEU A 138 16.60 -23.15 -13.20
C LEU A 138 15.94 -24.39 -12.58
N VAL A 139 16.29 -24.74 -11.33
CA VAL A 139 15.78 -25.93 -10.64
C VAL A 139 14.29 -25.80 -10.28
N VAL A 140 13.84 -24.62 -9.86
CA VAL A 140 12.42 -24.38 -9.54
C VAL A 140 11.59 -24.01 -10.79
N GLY A 141 12.26 -23.80 -11.92
CA GLY A 141 11.65 -23.43 -13.19
C GLY A 141 11.02 -22.04 -13.17
N ASN A 142 11.68 -21.07 -12.52
CA ASN A 142 11.30 -19.66 -12.52
C ASN A 142 12.14 -18.89 -13.56
N GLN A 143 11.46 -18.26 -14.51
CA GLN A 143 12.08 -17.62 -15.67
C GLN A 143 11.86 -16.11 -15.70
N SER A 144 11.52 -15.48 -14.57
CA SER A 144 11.36 -14.02 -14.54
C SER A 144 12.67 -13.33 -14.95
N ASP A 145 12.54 -12.34 -15.84
CA ASP A 145 13.64 -11.53 -16.36
C ASP A 145 14.44 -10.86 -15.22
N ARG A 146 13.81 -10.54 -14.08
CA ARG A 146 14.47 -9.95 -12.91
C ARG A 146 15.57 -10.82 -12.29
N TYR A 147 15.57 -12.12 -12.58
CA TYR A 147 16.54 -13.10 -12.06
C TYR A 147 17.64 -13.45 -13.06
N VAL A 148 17.62 -12.81 -14.23
CA VAL A 148 18.60 -12.98 -15.30
C VAL A 148 19.40 -11.69 -15.47
N GLU A 149 20.61 -11.77 -16.00
CA GLU A 149 21.41 -10.59 -16.28
C GLU A 149 20.87 -9.82 -17.49
N HIS A 150 20.51 -8.56 -17.26
CA HIS A 150 20.11 -7.60 -18.29
C HIS A 150 21.13 -6.44 -18.40
N THR A 151 20.81 -5.46 -19.23
CA THR A 151 21.65 -4.29 -19.54
C THR A 151 21.98 -3.40 -18.34
N ASP A 152 21.19 -3.46 -17.27
CA ASP A 152 21.43 -2.75 -16.00
C ASP A 152 22.42 -3.49 -15.07
N GLY A 153 22.73 -4.76 -15.35
CA GLY A 153 23.71 -5.57 -14.64
C GLY A 153 23.28 -6.03 -13.23
N ILE A 154 22.06 -5.72 -12.79
CA ILE A 154 21.55 -6.11 -11.47
C ILE A 154 20.75 -7.41 -11.61
N VAL A 155 21.15 -8.43 -10.84
CA VAL A 155 20.41 -9.70 -10.76
C VAL A 155 19.79 -9.81 -9.39
N TYR A 156 18.46 -9.76 -9.32
CA TYR A 156 17.72 -9.96 -8.07
C TYR A 156 17.66 -11.44 -7.71
N ALA A 157 17.53 -11.74 -6.43
CA ALA A 157 17.25 -13.08 -5.93
C ALA A 157 15.74 -13.24 -5.69
N PRO A 158 15.13 -14.38 -6.05
CA PRO A 158 13.74 -14.64 -5.71
C PRO A 158 13.54 -14.67 -4.19
N MET A 159 12.35 -14.31 -3.73
CA MET A 159 12.00 -14.35 -2.29
C MET A 159 12.26 -15.74 -1.68
N ASP A 160 12.03 -16.82 -2.43
CA ASP A 160 12.30 -18.20 -1.98
C ASP A 160 13.78 -18.43 -1.61
N PHE A 161 14.69 -17.64 -2.17
CA PHE A 161 16.12 -17.72 -1.88
C PHE A 161 16.44 -17.31 -0.44
N ALA A 162 15.59 -16.48 0.20
CA ALA A 162 15.69 -16.22 1.63
C ALA A 162 15.48 -17.50 2.46
N GLY A 163 14.64 -18.42 1.98
CA GLY A 163 14.48 -19.76 2.56
C GLY A 163 15.78 -20.56 2.51
N ARG A 164 16.51 -20.53 1.39
CA ARG A 164 17.84 -21.15 1.26
C ARG A 164 18.85 -20.56 2.25
N ALA A 165 18.92 -19.24 2.36
CA ALA A 165 19.84 -18.56 3.27
C ALA A 165 19.51 -18.82 4.76
N CYS A 166 18.22 -18.99 5.10
CA CYS A 166 17.77 -19.26 6.46
C CYS A 166 17.76 -20.77 6.80
N TRP A 167 17.85 -21.64 5.80
CA TRP A 167 17.70 -23.10 5.96
C TRP A 167 18.65 -23.71 6.99
N PRO A 168 19.97 -23.39 7.02
CA PRO A 168 20.86 -23.96 8.02
C PRO A 168 20.43 -23.62 9.45
N MET A 169 19.95 -22.40 9.72
CA MET A 169 19.50 -21.98 11.05
C MET A 169 18.15 -22.63 11.41
N THR A 170 17.29 -22.80 10.42
CA THR A 170 16.03 -23.54 10.57
C THR A 170 16.28 -25.00 10.95
N CYS A 171 17.21 -25.69 10.27
CA CYS A 171 17.64 -27.04 10.62
C CYS A 171 18.28 -27.10 12.02
N LYS A 172 19.08 -26.10 12.42
CA LYS A 172 19.64 -26.03 13.77
C LYS A 172 18.57 -25.87 14.84
N SER A 173 17.42 -25.30 14.50
CA SER A 173 16.31 -25.06 15.44
C SER A 173 15.40 -26.28 15.69
N ILE A 174 15.51 -27.37 14.91
CA ILE A 174 14.70 -28.60 15.08
C ILE A 174 15.44 -29.74 15.80
N LEU A 175 16.75 -29.62 16.02
CA LEU A 175 17.59 -30.58 16.71
C LEU A 175 17.72 -30.43 18.25
N PRO A 176 17.55 -29.24 18.86
CA PRO A 176 17.76 -29.03 20.30
C PRO A 176 16.95 -29.97 21.21
N LYS A 177 17.44 -30.20 22.43
CA LYS A 177 16.80 -31.06 23.45
C LYS A 177 15.47 -30.54 23.97
N ILE A 178 15.23 -29.23 23.83
CA ILE A 178 13.95 -28.63 24.21
C ILE A 178 12.80 -29.16 23.34
N VAL A 179 13.09 -29.53 22.10
CA VAL A 179 12.15 -30.20 21.19
C VAL A 179 12.59 -31.66 21.04
N ASP A 180 12.17 -32.51 21.99
CA ASP A 180 12.39 -33.95 21.87
C ASP A 180 11.32 -34.56 20.95
N GLY A 181 11.75 -35.12 19.83
CA GLY A 181 10.90 -35.66 18.79
C GLY A 181 11.70 -36.47 17.78
N ASP A 182 11.04 -37.43 17.16
CA ASP A 182 11.62 -38.26 16.10
C ASP A 182 11.68 -37.47 14.79
N VAL A 183 12.88 -37.02 14.40
CA VAL A 183 13.10 -36.24 13.17
C VAL A 183 12.79 -37.05 11.91
N LEU A 184 12.84 -38.39 11.95
CA LEU A 184 12.43 -39.23 10.81
C LEU A 184 10.91 -39.20 10.59
N ASN A 185 10.15 -38.77 11.60
CA ASN A 185 8.70 -38.60 11.55
C ASN A 185 8.27 -37.12 11.51
N LEU A 186 9.21 -36.24 11.18
CA LEU A 186 8.97 -34.81 11.01
C LEU A 186 8.20 -34.54 9.72
N VAL A 187 7.16 -33.72 9.81
CA VAL A 187 6.41 -33.20 8.68
C VAL A 187 6.62 -31.69 8.61
N HIS A 188 7.02 -31.20 7.44
CA HIS A 188 7.02 -29.77 7.15
C HIS A 188 5.57 -29.37 6.85
N MET A 189 4.94 -28.61 7.74
CA MET A 189 3.51 -28.25 7.66
C MET A 189 3.28 -27.01 6.82
N SER A 190 4.08 -25.96 7.04
CA SER A 190 3.88 -24.69 6.37
C SER A 190 5.16 -23.88 6.28
N ASN A 191 5.21 -23.00 5.28
CA ASN A 191 6.29 -22.06 5.08
C ASN A 191 5.74 -20.70 4.63
N GLY A 192 6.28 -19.63 5.22
CA GLY A 192 5.91 -18.25 4.94
C GLY A 192 7.13 -17.36 4.74
N PHE A 193 7.00 -16.42 3.82
CA PHE A 193 7.95 -15.35 3.57
C PHE A 193 7.23 -14.01 3.68
N ARG A 194 7.83 -13.04 4.36
CA ARG A 194 7.31 -11.67 4.47
C ARG A 194 8.45 -10.68 4.31
N MET A 195 8.35 -9.81 3.30
CA MET A 195 9.25 -8.67 3.13
C MET A 195 9.02 -7.68 4.27
N ILE A 196 10.11 -7.13 4.81
CA ILE A 196 10.02 -6.00 5.73
C ILE A 196 9.62 -4.75 4.92
N ASP A 197 8.64 -4.00 5.41
CA ASP A 197 8.14 -2.80 4.74
C ASP A 197 9.29 -1.80 4.49
N GLY A 198 9.45 -1.37 3.24
CA GLY A 198 10.53 -0.46 2.80
C GLY A 198 11.88 -1.12 2.51
N ALA A 199 12.04 -2.43 2.74
CA ALA A 199 13.26 -3.14 2.36
C ALA A 199 13.27 -3.49 0.87
N GLU A 200 14.40 -3.23 0.20
CA GLU A 200 14.61 -3.71 -1.17
C GLU A 200 14.84 -5.23 -1.21
N PRO A 201 14.38 -5.94 -2.27
CA PRO A 201 14.69 -7.35 -2.47
C PRO A 201 16.20 -7.66 -2.41
N LEU A 202 16.51 -8.92 -2.11
CA LEU A 202 17.88 -9.43 -2.15
C LEU A 202 18.41 -9.44 -3.59
N LYS A 203 19.71 -9.20 -3.77
CA LYS A 203 20.37 -9.18 -5.07
C LYS A 203 21.75 -9.83 -5.03
N ALA A 204 22.26 -10.18 -6.21
CA ALA A 204 23.61 -10.70 -6.37
C ALA A 204 24.63 -9.67 -5.84
N GLY A 205 25.60 -10.14 -5.07
CA GLY A 205 26.61 -9.31 -4.41
C GLY A 205 26.25 -8.90 -2.97
N ASP A 206 25.00 -9.07 -2.54
CA ASP A 206 24.63 -8.86 -1.15
C ASP A 206 25.35 -9.88 -0.25
N VAL A 207 25.85 -9.39 0.89
CA VAL A 207 26.34 -10.23 1.98
C VAL A 207 25.29 -10.25 3.07
N VAL A 208 24.75 -11.44 3.34
CA VAL A 208 23.62 -11.60 4.27
C VAL A 208 24.01 -12.32 5.54
N GLU A 209 23.28 -11.98 6.60
CA GLU A 209 23.29 -12.67 7.88
C GLU A 209 21.90 -13.27 8.12
N SER A 210 21.83 -14.55 8.47
CA SER A 210 20.58 -15.24 8.78
C SER A 210 20.51 -15.55 10.26
N ARG A 211 19.37 -15.25 10.87
CA ARG A 211 19.05 -15.61 12.26
C ARG A 211 17.79 -16.45 12.30
N ALA A 212 17.70 -17.44 13.20
CA ALA A 212 16.46 -18.16 13.44
C ALA A 212 16.33 -18.59 14.90
N ARG A 213 15.09 -18.58 15.39
CA ARG A 213 14.73 -19.06 16.73
C ARG A 213 13.39 -19.77 16.72
N ILE A 214 13.18 -20.61 17.73
CA ILE A 214 11.92 -21.30 17.95
C ILE A 214 10.95 -20.32 18.62
N VAL A 215 9.78 -20.10 18.02
CA VAL A 215 8.75 -19.20 18.56
C VAL A 215 7.54 -19.96 19.12
N GLU A 216 7.36 -21.22 18.74
CA GLU A 216 6.29 -22.07 19.28
C GLU A 216 6.73 -23.51 19.40
N VAL A 217 6.43 -24.13 20.54
CA VAL A 217 6.46 -25.58 20.74
C VAL A 217 5.18 -25.97 21.47
N THR A 218 4.25 -26.63 20.79
CA THR A 218 2.93 -26.98 21.35
C THR A 218 2.60 -28.46 21.14
N ASN A 219 2.02 -29.09 22.16
CA ASN A 219 1.59 -30.49 22.10
C ASN A 219 0.13 -30.57 21.67
N GLU A 220 -0.12 -31.15 20.50
CA GLU A 220 -1.45 -31.39 19.94
C GLU A 220 -1.92 -32.84 20.24
N GLU A 221 -3.06 -33.24 19.66
CA GLU A 221 -3.59 -34.60 19.85
C GLU A 221 -2.75 -35.67 19.17
N THR A 222 -2.25 -35.37 17.96
CA THR A 222 -1.60 -36.30 17.05
C THR A 222 -0.08 -36.08 16.94
N GLY A 223 0.46 -35.11 17.67
CA GLY A 223 1.88 -34.77 17.59
C GLY A 223 2.25 -33.50 18.33
N LYS A 224 3.47 -33.02 18.05
CA LYS A 224 4.04 -31.79 18.60
C LYS A 224 4.35 -30.83 17.45
N ARG A 225 3.82 -29.62 17.49
CA ARG A 225 4.13 -28.54 16.54
C ARG A 225 5.35 -27.77 17.02
N SER A 226 6.24 -27.44 16.09
CA SER A 226 7.34 -26.52 16.31
C SER A 226 7.30 -25.44 15.23
N ARG A 227 7.16 -24.16 15.61
CA ARG A 227 7.24 -23.03 14.68
C ARG A 227 8.54 -22.28 14.91
N ILE A 228 9.25 -22.03 13.82
CA ILE A 228 10.51 -21.32 13.77
C ILE A 228 10.28 -20.02 13.02
N ARG A 229 10.85 -18.93 13.54
CA ARG A 229 10.91 -17.65 12.86
C ARG A 229 12.37 -17.31 12.63
N GLY A 230 12.70 -16.96 11.40
CA GLY A 230 14.00 -16.47 11.02
C GLY A 230 13.93 -15.16 10.26
N HIS A 231 15.05 -14.46 10.25
CA HIS A 231 15.23 -13.17 9.58
C HIS A 231 16.52 -13.19 8.78
N VAL A 232 16.45 -12.67 7.56
CA VAL A 232 17.62 -12.41 6.71
C VAL A 232 17.94 -10.92 6.79
N TYR A 233 19.16 -10.60 7.19
CA TYR A 233 19.68 -9.25 7.35
C TYR A 233 20.66 -8.90 6.24
N ARG A 234 20.64 -7.64 5.80
CA ARG A 234 21.64 -7.01 4.94
C ARG A 234 22.10 -5.72 5.63
N ASP A 235 23.40 -5.55 5.80
CA ASP A 235 24.00 -4.41 6.51
C ASP A 235 23.38 -4.14 7.90
N GLY A 236 23.09 -5.23 8.64
CA GLY A 236 22.46 -5.16 9.97
C GLY A 236 20.97 -4.81 9.98
N LYS A 237 20.33 -4.64 8.82
CA LYS A 237 18.89 -4.36 8.69
C LYS A 237 18.12 -5.59 8.21
N PRO A 238 16.97 -5.93 8.82
CA PRO A 238 16.18 -7.07 8.38
C PRO A 238 15.53 -6.78 7.02
N VAL A 239 15.54 -7.77 6.12
CA VAL A 239 15.01 -7.66 4.75
C VAL A 239 13.81 -8.58 4.55
N VAL A 240 13.92 -9.84 4.98
CA VAL A 240 12.88 -10.87 4.84
C VAL A 240 12.73 -11.63 6.15
N GLU A 241 11.49 -11.81 6.59
CA GLU A 241 11.12 -12.78 7.63
C GLU A 241 10.71 -14.10 6.98
N VAL A 242 11.24 -15.20 7.49
CA VAL A 242 10.93 -16.57 7.10
C VAL A 242 10.26 -17.26 8.30
N THR A 243 9.05 -17.78 8.11
CA THR A 243 8.34 -18.54 9.14
C THR A 243 8.14 -19.96 8.65
N THR A 244 8.56 -20.94 9.44
CA THR A 244 8.49 -22.35 9.08
C THR A 244 7.85 -23.13 10.21
N SER A 245 6.85 -23.96 9.90
CA SER A 245 6.18 -24.83 10.88
C SER A 245 6.48 -26.29 10.58
N PHE A 246 6.95 -27.01 11.59
CA PHE A 246 7.14 -28.45 11.55
C PHE A 246 6.21 -29.15 12.54
N PHE A 247 5.96 -30.44 12.30
CA PHE A 247 5.13 -31.29 13.13
C PHE A 247 5.77 -32.65 13.34
N TYR A 248 6.08 -32.98 14.59
CA TYR A 248 6.57 -34.29 15.00
C TYR A 248 5.37 -35.18 15.29
N ARG A 249 5.14 -36.20 14.47
CA ARG A 249 4.05 -37.15 14.67
C ARG A 249 4.31 -38.00 15.92
N GLY A 250 3.30 -38.20 16.76
CA GLY A 250 3.41 -39.03 17.96
C GLY A 250 2.55 -38.55 19.11
N ALA A 251 2.76 -39.13 20.29
CA ALA A 251 2.09 -38.73 21.52
C ALA A 251 3.08 -38.10 22.49
N PHE A 252 2.79 -36.88 22.95
CA PHE A 252 3.67 -36.07 23.79
C PHE A 252 2.92 -35.58 25.04
N SER A 253 3.59 -35.63 26.19
CA SER A 253 3.02 -35.24 27.51
C SER A 253 3.91 -34.26 28.28
N ASP A 254 5.00 -33.81 27.66
CA ASP A 254 6.02 -32.91 28.19
C ASP A 254 5.60 -31.43 28.15
N PHE A 255 4.40 -31.10 28.64
CA PHE A 255 3.86 -29.73 28.61
C PHE A 255 4.77 -28.68 29.29
N ALA A 256 5.58 -29.11 30.26
CA ALA A 256 6.55 -28.23 30.93
C ALA A 256 7.59 -27.59 29.98
N LYS A 257 7.83 -28.19 28.79
CA LYS A 257 8.73 -27.67 27.75
C LYS A 257 8.00 -26.93 26.63
N THR A 258 6.68 -26.80 26.70
CA THR A 258 5.86 -26.21 25.63
C THR A 258 5.56 -24.74 25.89
N PHE A 259 5.66 -23.92 24.85
CA PHE A 259 5.45 -22.49 24.89
C PHE A 259 4.98 -21.96 23.52
N ARG A 260 4.47 -20.74 23.51
CA ARG A 260 4.09 -20.04 22.29
C ARG A 260 4.31 -18.54 22.47
N ASN A 261 5.17 -17.96 21.64
CA ASN A 261 5.47 -16.54 21.59
C ASN A 261 4.79 -15.95 20.35
N VAL A 262 3.94 -14.95 20.54
CA VAL A 262 3.08 -14.38 19.49
C VAL A 262 3.18 -12.87 19.51
N ASP A 263 3.38 -12.25 18.34
CA ASP A 263 3.11 -10.83 18.16
C ASP A 263 1.59 -10.69 17.96
N GLU A 264 0.92 -10.09 18.93
CA GLU A 264 -0.53 -9.93 18.89
C GLU A 264 -0.91 -8.92 17.81
N GLN A 265 -2.08 -9.12 17.18
CA GLN A 265 -2.55 -8.22 16.14
C GLN A 265 -2.65 -6.78 16.70
N PRO A 266 -1.95 -5.80 16.09
CA PRO A 266 -1.99 -4.43 16.58
C PRO A 266 -3.41 -3.89 16.59
N ALA A 267 -3.81 -3.29 17.71
CA ALA A 267 -5.17 -2.83 17.92
C ALA A 267 -5.21 -1.32 18.21
N ARG A 268 -6.15 -0.63 17.59
CA ARG A 268 -6.49 0.77 17.85
C ARG A 268 -7.65 0.83 18.84
N VAL A 269 -7.51 1.60 19.91
CA VAL A 269 -8.57 1.86 20.89
C VAL A 269 -8.83 3.36 20.92
N THR A 270 -10.06 3.76 20.67
CA THR A 270 -10.52 5.15 20.82
C THR A 270 -11.21 5.30 22.17
N LEU A 271 -10.73 6.23 23.00
CA LEU A 271 -11.30 6.49 24.32
C LEU A 271 -12.38 7.56 24.22
N GLU A 272 -13.63 7.19 23.94
CA GLU A 272 -14.70 8.16 23.66
C GLU A 272 -15.15 8.95 24.88
N SER A 273 -15.10 8.35 26.07
CA SER A 273 -15.63 8.94 27.31
C SER A 273 -14.64 8.95 28.46
N SER A 274 -14.91 9.77 29.49
CA SER A 274 -14.15 9.73 30.75
C SER A 274 -14.24 8.36 31.44
N LEU A 275 -15.32 7.60 31.19
CA LEU A 275 -15.45 6.24 31.67
C LEU A 275 -14.45 5.31 30.98
N ASP A 276 -14.25 5.43 29.67
CA ASP A 276 -13.28 4.59 28.96
C ASP A 276 -11.85 4.86 29.43
N VAL A 277 -11.52 6.14 29.65
CA VAL A 277 -10.24 6.54 30.26
C VAL A 277 -10.09 5.90 31.64
N ALA A 278 -11.11 5.98 32.50
CA ALA A 278 -11.07 5.38 33.84
C ALA A 278 -10.97 3.85 33.79
N VAL A 279 -11.67 3.19 32.86
CA VAL A 279 -11.61 1.74 32.67
C VAL A 279 -10.23 1.30 32.24
N LEU A 280 -9.56 2.01 31.32
CA LEU A 280 -8.19 1.70 30.92
C LEU A 280 -7.22 1.94 32.08
N LYS A 281 -7.32 3.08 32.76
CA LYS A 281 -6.48 3.40 33.94
C LYS A 281 -6.69 2.43 35.11
N SER A 282 -7.84 1.76 35.20
CA SER A 282 -8.10 0.73 36.22
C SER A 282 -7.39 -0.60 35.96
N LYS A 283 -6.80 -0.80 34.77
CA LYS A 283 -6.12 -2.05 34.42
C LYS A 283 -4.72 -2.03 35.01
N GLU A 284 -4.44 -2.97 35.92
CA GLU A 284 -3.12 -3.13 36.54
C GLU A 284 -2.01 -3.36 35.51
N TRP A 285 -2.34 -3.97 34.36
CA TRP A 285 -1.39 -4.21 33.29
C TRP A 285 -1.09 -2.99 32.42
N PHE A 286 -1.83 -1.89 32.55
CA PHE A 286 -1.57 -0.65 31.81
C PHE A 286 -0.68 0.23 32.69
N VAL A 287 0.57 0.43 32.27
CA VAL A 287 1.62 1.11 33.06
C VAL A 287 1.98 2.44 32.37
N PRO A 288 1.39 3.57 32.77
CA PRO A 288 1.74 4.88 32.22
C PRO A 288 3.19 5.27 32.52
N LEU A 289 3.85 5.93 31.58
CA LEU A 289 5.19 6.45 31.79
C LEU A 289 5.17 7.71 32.66
N GLU A 290 6.00 7.78 33.71
CA GLU A 290 6.05 8.92 34.65
C GLU A 290 6.46 10.25 33.99
N ALA A 291 7.13 10.20 32.83
CA ALA A 291 7.71 11.36 32.16
C ALA A 291 6.91 11.88 30.95
N THR A 292 5.75 11.31 30.62
CA THR A 292 4.97 11.78 29.48
C THR A 292 4.15 13.00 29.86
N SER A 293 4.41 14.14 29.22
CA SER A 293 3.64 15.39 29.36
C SER A 293 2.22 15.32 28.77
N HIS A 294 1.76 14.12 28.39
CA HIS A 294 0.57 13.90 27.61
C HIS A 294 -0.51 13.20 28.44
N GLU A 295 -1.51 13.95 28.88
CA GLU A 295 -2.63 13.44 29.66
C GLU A 295 -3.64 12.68 28.77
N LEU A 296 -4.09 11.52 29.24
CA LEU A 296 -5.18 10.75 28.61
C LEU A 296 -6.53 11.43 28.85
N LEU A 297 -7.08 12.01 27.80
CA LEU A 297 -8.39 12.68 27.79
C LEU A 297 -9.39 11.95 26.89
N PRO A 298 -10.71 12.15 27.07
CA PRO A 298 -11.71 11.69 26.11
C PRO A 298 -11.39 12.19 24.69
N GLY A 299 -11.52 11.31 23.71
CA GLY A 299 -11.12 11.49 22.31
C GLY A 299 -9.72 10.97 21.97
N ALA A 300 -8.92 10.53 22.95
CA ALA A 300 -7.58 9.98 22.68
C ALA A 300 -7.63 8.68 21.87
N ILE A 301 -6.74 8.56 20.89
CA ILE A 301 -6.59 7.38 20.03
C ILE A 301 -5.28 6.68 20.41
N LEU A 302 -5.39 5.43 20.81
CA LEU A 302 -4.28 4.60 21.27
C LEU A 302 -4.02 3.45 20.30
N GLU A 303 -2.76 3.18 20.00
CA GLU A 303 -2.30 2.00 19.29
C GLU A 303 -1.54 1.07 20.23
N PHE A 304 -2.06 -0.15 20.39
CA PHE A 304 -1.47 -1.23 21.16
C PHE A 304 -0.66 -2.13 20.23
N ARG A 305 0.64 -2.26 20.50
CA ARG A 305 1.55 -3.18 19.81
C ARG A 305 2.15 -4.10 20.86
N LEU A 306 1.57 -5.30 20.96
CA LEU A 306 1.82 -6.23 22.07
C LEU A 306 2.43 -7.53 21.57
N ALA A 307 3.25 -8.14 22.42
CA ALA A 307 3.72 -9.50 22.29
C ALA A 307 3.29 -10.30 23.53
N SER A 308 2.91 -11.55 23.32
CA SER A 308 2.52 -12.47 24.37
C SER A 308 3.34 -13.75 24.35
N GLU A 309 3.78 -14.17 25.53
CA GLU A 309 4.43 -15.44 25.81
C GLU A 309 3.45 -16.32 26.59
N TYR A 310 3.11 -17.48 26.04
CA TYR A 310 2.25 -18.48 26.66
C TYR A 310 3.08 -19.69 27.05
N ARG A 311 3.02 -20.13 28.31
CA ARG A 311 3.58 -21.42 28.78
C ARG A 311 2.44 -22.36 29.15
N PHE A 312 2.55 -23.64 28.83
CA PHE A 312 1.44 -24.58 29.00
C PHE A 312 1.65 -25.49 30.22
N LYS A 313 0.54 -25.82 30.89
CA LYS A 313 0.45 -26.86 31.91
C LYS A 313 -0.25 -28.11 31.37
N SER A 314 -1.23 -27.91 30.49
CA SER A 314 -1.99 -28.92 29.78
C SER A 314 -2.40 -28.38 28.40
N ARG A 315 -3.20 -29.13 27.63
CA ARG A 315 -3.75 -28.66 26.35
C ARG A 315 -4.68 -27.45 26.48
N THR A 316 -5.34 -27.30 27.62
CA THR A 316 -6.39 -26.28 27.82
C THR A 316 -6.00 -25.21 28.82
N THR A 317 -4.88 -25.39 29.53
CA THR A 317 -4.50 -24.55 30.66
C THR A 317 -3.06 -24.10 30.52
N TYR A 318 -2.85 -22.80 30.67
CA TYR A 318 -1.54 -22.18 30.71
C TYR A 318 -0.94 -22.29 32.10
N SER A 319 0.35 -22.59 32.20
CA SER A 319 1.13 -22.50 33.44
C SER A 319 1.54 -21.07 33.75
N GLY A 320 1.68 -20.24 32.72
CA GLY A 320 1.91 -18.80 32.83
C GLY A 320 1.63 -18.09 31.52
N ILE A 321 1.22 -16.83 31.61
CA ILE A 321 1.06 -15.94 30.47
C ILE A 321 1.77 -14.64 30.82
N ARG A 322 2.61 -14.17 29.90
CA ARG A 322 3.20 -12.84 29.98
C ARG A 322 2.80 -12.07 28.73
N THR A 323 2.27 -10.87 28.88
CA THR A 323 1.98 -9.97 27.76
C THR A 323 2.62 -8.65 28.03
N HIS A 324 3.42 -8.20 27.07
CA HIS A 324 4.11 -6.93 27.17
C HIS A 324 4.09 -6.18 25.85
N GLY A 325 4.34 -4.88 25.89
CA GLY A 325 4.43 -4.08 24.67
C GLY A 325 4.13 -2.63 24.93
N ARG A 326 4.02 -1.88 23.84
CA ARG A 326 3.91 -0.41 23.90
C ARG A 326 2.51 0.04 23.56
N VAL A 327 2.08 1.09 24.25
CA VAL A 327 0.88 1.86 23.92
C VAL A 327 1.31 3.22 23.43
N MET A 328 1.03 3.47 22.16
CA MET A 328 1.30 4.74 21.52
C MET A 328 0.03 5.57 21.49
N MET A 329 0.12 6.86 21.80
CA MET A 329 -1.00 7.80 21.66
C MET A 329 -0.77 8.70 20.47
N GLN A 330 -1.82 8.89 19.66
CA GLN A 330 -1.81 9.93 18.65
C GLN A 330 -1.90 11.31 19.32
N VAL A 331 -0.86 12.12 19.20
CA VAL A 331 -0.85 13.50 19.72
C VAL A 331 -1.40 14.49 18.69
N SER A 332 -1.48 15.76 19.05
CA SER A 332 -1.96 16.84 18.16
C SER A 332 -1.13 16.99 16.88
N THR A 333 0.14 16.56 16.88
CA THR A 333 0.98 16.53 15.66
C THR A 333 0.65 15.38 14.70
N LYS A 334 -0.35 14.54 15.04
CA LYS A 334 -0.74 13.28 14.38
C LYS A 334 0.32 12.17 14.44
N GLU A 335 1.47 12.45 15.03
CA GLU A 335 2.46 11.44 15.37
C GLU A 335 2.00 10.57 16.53
N TYR A 336 2.54 9.37 16.58
CA TYR A 336 2.30 8.42 17.66
C TYR A 336 3.46 8.49 18.64
N VAL A 337 3.17 8.91 19.86
CA VAL A 337 4.16 9.03 20.93
C VAL A 337 3.94 7.92 21.94
N HIS A 338 5.01 7.35 22.45
CA HIS A 338 4.94 6.29 23.45
C HIS A 338 4.45 6.88 24.79
N ILE A 339 3.31 6.40 25.31
CA ILE A 339 2.71 6.95 26.55
C ILE A 339 2.68 5.98 27.72
N ALA A 340 2.66 4.68 27.45
CA ALA A 340 2.49 3.66 28.45
C ALA A 340 3.03 2.33 27.91
N ASP A 341 3.54 1.51 28.81
CA ASP A 341 3.81 0.11 28.54
C ASP A 341 2.61 -0.74 28.99
N VAL A 342 2.46 -1.91 28.36
CA VAL A 342 1.64 -2.99 28.88
C VAL A 342 2.57 -3.97 29.57
N GLU A 343 2.27 -4.34 30.80
CA GLU A 343 2.97 -5.38 31.55
C GLU A 343 1.95 -6.25 32.28
N TYR A 344 1.66 -7.42 31.73
CA TYR A 344 0.80 -8.41 32.34
C TYR A 344 1.57 -9.70 32.56
N GLU A 345 1.49 -10.25 33.76
CA GLU A 345 2.02 -11.57 34.08
C GLU A 345 1.03 -12.30 34.98
N CYS A 346 0.75 -13.56 34.66
CA CYS A 346 -0.04 -14.44 35.53
C CYS A 346 0.52 -15.85 35.54
N GLY A 347 0.24 -16.57 36.63
CA GLY A 347 0.46 -18.01 36.73
C GLY A 347 -0.61 -18.81 35.98
N GLU A 348 -1.18 -19.83 36.63
CA GLU A 348 -2.15 -20.72 35.99
C GLU A 348 -3.40 -19.98 35.49
N SER A 349 -3.67 -20.08 34.19
CA SER A 349 -4.77 -19.36 33.54
C SER A 349 -5.37 -20.17 32.39
N VAL A 350 -6.60 -19.81 32.01
CA VAL A 350 -7.31 -20.36 30.84
C VAL A 350 -7.32 -19.37 29.65
N GLY A 351 -6.81 -18.15 29.83
CA GLY A 351 -6.81 -17.15 28.76
C GLY A 351 -6.08 -15.85 29.11
N ASN A 352 -5.92 -15.00 28.11
CA ASN A 352 -5.21 -13.72 28.21
C ASN A 352 -6.19 -12.54 28.31
N PRO A 353 -6.34 -11.91 29.49
CA PRO A 353 -7.31 -10.83 29.68
C PRO A 353 -6.97 -9.54 28.92
N VAL A 354 -5.69 -9.30 28.59
CA VAL A 354 -5.26 -8.13 27.81
C VAL A 354 -5.76 -8.25 26.38
N VAL A 355 -5.52 -9.39 25.74
CA VAL A 355 -5.98 -9.68 24.38
C VAL A 355 -7.50 -9.67 24.30
N GLU A 356 -8.20 -10.27 25.28
CA GLU A 356 -9.67 -10.24 25.35
C GLU A 356 -10.24 -8.83 25.61
N TYR A 357 -9.48 -7.93 26.24
CA TYR A 357 -9.86 -6.52 26.34
C TYR A 357 -9.76 -5.84 24.97
N LEU A 358 -8.64 -6.03 24.26
CA LEU A 358 -8.43 -5.43 22.94
C LEU A 358 -9.42 -5.95 21.90
N LYS A 359 -9.78 -7.24 21.91
CA LYS A 359 -10.82 -7.77 21.02
C LYS A 359 -12.20 -7.13 21.24
N ARG A 360 -12.50 -6.71 22.46
CA ARG A 360 -13.81 -6.13 22.82
C ARG A 360 -13.87 -4.61 22.68
N ARG A 361 -12.75 -3.93 22.87
CA ARG A 361 -12.68 -2.46 22.96
C ARG A 361 -11.83 -1.81 21.88
N GLY A 362 -11.01 -2.60 21.18
CA GLY A 362 -10.17 -2.14 20.08
C GLY A 362 -10.68 -2.63 18.73
N GLN A 363 -10.16 -1.99 17.69
CA GLN A 363 -10.29 -2.39 16.29
C GLN A 363 -8.90 -2.73 15.76
N PRO A 364 -8.73 -3.79 14.95
CA PRO A 364 -7.44 -4.06 14.33
C PRO A 364 -6.95 -2.88 13.47
N ILE A 365 -5.63 -2.60 13.50
CA ILE A 365 -5.03 -1.49 12.73
C ILE A 365 -5.00 -1.79 11.22
N SER A 366 -4.99 -3.07 10.85
CA SER A 366 -5.05 -3.55 9.47
C SER A 366 -6.00 -4.74 9.41
N ASP A 367 -7.13 -4.56 8.74
CA ASP A 367 -8.07 -5.64 8.43
C ASP A 367 -8.02 -6.00 6.95
N SER A 368 -8.03 -7.30 6.70
CA SER A 368 -8.26 -7.87 5.39
C SER A 368 -9.72 -7.67 5.01
N PHE A 369 -9.98 -6.97 3.92
CA PHE A 369 -11.30 -6.87 3.33
C PHE A 369 -11.48 -7.99 2.28
N TYR A 370 -12.33 -8.98 2.55
CA TYR A 370 -12.63 -10.05 1.59
C TYR A 370 -13.84 -9.70 0.73
N PHE A 371 -13.80 -10.07 -0.55
CA PHE A 371 -14.92 -9.83 -1.47
C PHE A 371 -16.11 -10.72 -1.13
N GLU A 372 -17.32 -10.16 -1.13
CA GLU A 372 -18.55 -10.88 -0.80
C GLU A 372 -18.82 -12.09 -1.71
N ASN A 373 -18.37 -12.01 -2.97
CA ASN A 373 -18.50 -13.10 -3.95
C ASN A 373 -17.43 -14.20 -3.80
N GLY A 374 -16.54 -14.11 -2.81
CA GLY A 374 -15.42 -15.04 -2.61
C GLY A 374 -14.25 -14.84 -3.58
N GLY A 375 -14.29 -13.82 -4.44
CA GLY A 375 -13.22 -13.47 -5.37
C GLY A 375 -13.40 -13.97 -6.80
N TYR A 376 -12.35 -13.76 -7.61
CA TYR A 376 -12.32 -14.19 -9.00
C TYR A 376 -10.95 -14.79 -9.39
N SER A 377 -10.97 -15.73 -10.33
CA SER A 377 -9.76 -16.38 -10.83
C SER A 377 -8.86 -15.38 -11.56
N LEU A 378 -7.56 -15.42 -11.25
CA LEU A 378 -6.52 -14.68 -11.97
C LEU A 378 -5.89 -15.51 -13.10
N MET A 379 -6.24 -16.79 -13.20
CA MET A 379 -5.71 -17.65 -14.25
C MET A 379 -6.21 -17.20 -15.63
N PRO A 380 -5.33 -17.11 -16.65
CA PRO A 380 -5.71 -16.71 -18.00
C PRO A 380 -6.75 -17.66 -18.61
N ARG A 381 -7.66 -17.12 -19.42
CA ARG A 381 -8.69 -17.90 -20.12
C ARG A 381 -8.11 -18.42 -21.44
N GLY A 382 -7.88 -19.72 -21.56
CA GLY A 382 -7.40 -20.37 -22.79
C GLY A 382 -6.22 -21.32 -22.54
N SER A 383 -5.78 -22.04 -23.58
CA SER A 383 -4.69 -23.01 -23.52
C SER A 383 -3.29 -22.42 -23.73
N GLU A 384 -3.15 -21.10 -23.89
CA GLU A 384 -1.88 -20.45 -24.24
C GLU A 384 -0.89 -20.41 -23.07
N PHE A 385 -1.37 -20.34 -21.83
CA PHE A 385 -0.54 -20.36 -20.63
C PHE A 385 -0.99 -21.47 -19.70
N SER A 386 -0.20 -22.55 -19.63
CA SER A 386 -0.45 -23.67 -18.74
C SER A 386 0.01 -23.36 -17.33
N SER A 387 -0.87 -23.52 -16.34
CA SER A 387 -0.49 -23.55 -14.91
C SER A 387 -0.12 -24.93 -14.41
N ILE A 388 0.08 -25.86 -15.36
CA ILE A 388 0.48 -27.23 -15.11
C ILE A 388 2.00 -27.31 -15.19
N VAL A 389 2.61 -27.87 -14.15
CA VAL A 389 4.03 -28.19 -14.07
C VAL A 389 4.21 -29.66 -13.71
N HIS A 390 5.33 -30.25 -14.12
CA HIS A 390 5.74 -31.55 -13.59
C HIS A 390 6.77 -31.34 -12.48
N SER A 391 6.65 -32.08 -11.39
CA SER A 391 7.73 -32.20 -10.42
C SER A 391 8.95 -32.84 -11.08
N PRO A 392 10.18 -32.53 -10.60
CA PRO A 392 11.38 -33.01 -11.25
C PRO A 392 11.48 -34.54 -11.14
N GLY A 393 12.09 -35.19 -12.13
CA GLY A 393 12.29 -36.65 -12.10
C GLY A 393 13.26 -37.13 -11.02
N THR A 394 14.06 -36.22 -10.45
CA THR A 394 14.94 -36.44 -9.30
C THR A 394 14.97 -35.19 -8.42
N ASN A 395 15.06 -35.37 -7.10
CA ASN A 395 15.13 -34.27 -6.13
C ASN A 395 16.58 -33.81 -5.84
N GLU A 396 17.59 -34.48 -6.41
CA GLU A 396 19.01 -34.15 -6.18
C GLU A 396 19.38 -32.70 -6.53
N PRO A 397 18.95 -32.12 -7.68
CA PRO A 397 19.30 -30.74 -8.02
C PRO A 397 18.79 -29.74 -6.98
N TYR A 398 17.56 -29.92 -6.50
CA TYR A 398 16.99 -29.06 -5.45
C TYR A 398 17.69 -29.26 -4.12
N SER A 399 17.97 -30.51 -3.75
CA SER A 399 18.73 -30.84 -2.54
C SER A 399 20.08 -30.12 -2.49
N ASN A 400 20.81 -30.11 -3.62
CA ASN A 400 22.11 -29.46 -3.72
C ASN A 400 22.04 -27.94 -3.64
N ILE A 401 21.10 -27.29 -4.34
CA ILE A 401 21.03 -25.81 -4.35
C ILE A 401 20.39 -25.22 -3.08
N SER A 402 19.47 -25.96 -2.44
CA SER A 402 18.79 -25.52 -1.21
C SER A 402 19.54 -25.86 0.08
N ASN A 403 20.52 -26.76 0.01
CA ASN A 403 21.17 -27.43 1.15
C ASN A 403 20.24 -28.33 1.98
N ASP A 404 19.02 -28.63 1.50
CA ASP A 404 18.17 -29.64 2.12
C ASP A 404 18.52 -31.05 1.62
N HIS A 405 19.43 -31.69 2.34
CA HIS A 405 19.86 -33.07 2.09
C HIS A 405 19.10 -34.12 2.87
N ASN A 406 17.87 -33.82 3.33
CA ASN A 406 17.05 -34.82 4.01
C ASN A 406 16.89 -36.10 3.14
N PRO A 407 17.37 -37.27 3.60
CA PRO A 407 17.47 -38.46 2.76
C PRO A 407 16.13 -39.01 2.27
N ILE A 408 15.01 -38.62 2.90
CA ILE A 408 13.67 -39.03 2.45
C ILE A 408 13.36 -38.58 1.02
N HIS A 409 14.06 -37.55 0.51
CA HIS A 409 13.86 -37.02 -0.84
C HIS A 409 14.75 -37.67 -1.90
N THR A 410 15.85 -38.30 -1.51
CA THR A 410 16.88 -38.80 -2.46
C THR A 410 17.22 -40.27 -2.27
N ASN A 411 16.91 -40.86 -1.12
CA ASN A 411 17.27 -42.22 -0.75
C ASN A 411 16.02 -43.07 -0.44
N ALA A 412 15.74 -44.04 -1.32
CA ALA A 412 14.56 -44.90 -1.22
C ALA A 412 14.51 -45.73 0.07
N TYR A 413 15.66 -46.08 0.67
CA TYR A 413 15.70 -46.85 1.91
C TYR A 413 15.21 -46.04 3.11
N PHE A 414 15.53 -44.74 3.16
CA PHE A 414 15.02 -43.83 4.18
C PHE A 414 13.53 -43.52 3.98
N ALA A 415 13.09 -43.33 2.73
CA ALA A 415 11.67 -43.17 2.42
C ALA A 415 10.84 -44.38 2.86
N ASP A 416 11.32 -45.61 2.60
CA ASP A 416 10.65 -46.85 3.00
C ASP A 416 10.65 -47.06 4.53
N TYR A 417 11.71 -46.61 5.19
CA TYR A 417 11.78 -46.61 6.65
C TYR A 417 10.73 -45.67 7.25
N ALA A 418 10.63 -44.45 6.71
CA ALA A 418 9.69 -43.41 7.15
C ALA A 418 8.23 -43.64 6.70
N GLU A 419 7.94 -44.79 6.07
CA GLU A 419 6.60 -45.18 5.57
C GLU A 419 6.03 -44.19 4.54
N LEU A 420 6.90 -43.61 3.73
CA LEU A 420 6.52 -42.70 2.65
C LEU A 420 6.20 -43.47 1.37
N PRO A 421 5.35 -42.93 0.47
CA PRO A 421 5.01 -43.59 -0.80
C PRO A 421 6.21 -43.76 -1.75
N GLY A 422 7.27 -42.99 -1.53
CA GLY A 422 8.51 -43.01 -2.29
C GLY A 422 9.39 -41.84 -1.87
N THR A 423 10.39 -41.52 -2.69
CA THR A 423 11.23 -40.33 -2.49
C THR A 423 10.47 -39.07 -2.87
N ILE A 424 9.65 -38.57 -1.95
CA ILE A 424 8.76 -37.41 -2.18
C ILE A 424 9.56 -36.17 -2.58
N THR A 425 8.99 -35.33 -3.44
CA THR A 425 9.54 -34.02 -3.80
C THR A 425 9.54 -33.09 -2.58
N HIS A 426 10.57 -32.25 -2.46
CA HIS A 426 10.66 -31.26 -1.38
C HIS A 426 9.45 -30.32 -1.41
N GLY A 427 8.78 -30.14 -0.26
CA GLY A 427 7.70 -29.16 -0.14
C GLY A 427 8.15 -27.75 -0.53
N MET A 428 9.38 -27.37 -0.19
CA MET A 428 9.97 -26.08 -0.57
C MET A 428 10.16 -25.91 -2.08
N TRP A 429 10.38 -27.00 -2.84
CA TRP A 429 10.36 -26.93 -4.30
C TRP A 429 8.95 -26.68 -4.81
N THR A 430 7.95 -27.39 -4.28
CA THR A 430 6.53 -27.20 -4.62
C THR A 430 6.07 -25.78 -4.32
N SER A 431 6.52 -25.23 -3.18
CA SER A 431 6.30 -23.83 -2.79
C SER A 431 6.87 -22.85 -3.82
N ALA A 432 8.17 -22.93 -4.13
CA ALA A 432 8.81 -22.03 -5.09
C ALA A 432 8.22 -22.16 -6.51
N SER A 433 7.93 -23.41 -6.93
CA SER A 433 7.29 -23.70 -8.22
C SER A 433 5.86 -23.15 -8.30
N THR A 434 5.12 -23.11 -7.19
CA THR A 434 3.79 -22.48 -7.12
C THR A 434 3.90 -20.95 -7.13
N ARG A 435 4.85 -20.38 -6.36
CA ARG A 435 5.01 -18.92 -6.23
C ARG A 435 5.31 -18.23 -7.55
N LYS A 436 6.02 -18.88 -8.49
CA LYS A 436 6.26 -18.29 -9.82
C LYS A 436 4.97 -17.89 -10.53
N PHE A 437 3.88 -18.65 -10.35
CA PHE A 437 2.58 -18.29 -10.94
C PHE A 437 1.97 -17.05 -10.29
N VAL A 438 2.21 -16.85 -8.99
CA VAL A 438 1.81 -15.62 -8.28
C VAL A 438 2.58 -14.43 -8.88
N GLU A 439 3.89 -14.56 -9.08
CA GLU A 439 4.70 -13.52 -9.72
C GLU A 439 4.22 -13.21 -11.14
N THR A 440 3.96 -14.23 -11.96
CA THR A 440 3.56 -14.04 -13.35
C THR A 440 2.15 -13.47 -13.48
N PHE A 441 1.16 -14.04 -12.78
CA PHE A 441 -0.26 -13.73 -13.03
C PHE A 441 -0.89 -12.76 -12.04
N ALA A 442 -0.42 -12.70 -10.80
CA ALA A 442 -0.98 -11.77 -9.81
C ALA A 442 -0.18 -10.46 -9.68
N ALA A 443 1.13 -10.56 -9.92
CA ALA A 443 2.08 -9.45 -9.89
C ALA A 443 2.48 -8.93 -11.27
N ASP A 444 1.86 -9.41 -12.35
CA ASP A 444 2.11 -8.97 -13.74
C ASP A 444 3.60 -9.10 -14.16
N ASN A 445 4.27 -10.16 -13.70
CA ASN A 445 5.71 -10.41 -13.90
C ASN A 445 6.64 -9.35 -13.25
N HIS A 446 6.17 -8.69 -12.18
CA HIS A 446 6.96 -7.85 -11.28
C HIS A 446 7.12 -8.53 -9.90
N PRO A 447 8.08 -9.44 -9.72
CA PRO A 447 8.23 -10.20 -8.48
C PRO A 447 8.34 -9.35 -7.21
N GLU A 448 8.89 -8.13 -7.32
CA GLU A 448 9.02 -7.16 -6.22
C GLU A 448 7.69 -6.73 -5.58
N ARG A 449 6.57 -6.95 -6.29
CA ARG A 449 5.21 -6.68 -5.78
C ARG A 449 4.74 -7.74 -4.80
N VAL A 450 5.27 -8.96 -4.85
CA VAL A 450 4.91 -9.99 -3.86
C VAL A 450 5.58 -9.61 -2.53
N LYS A 451 4.78 -9.22 -1.54
CA LYS A 451 5.27 -8.75 -0.22
C LYS A 451 5.17 -9.82 0.85
N ALA A 452 4.18 -10.70 0.75
CA ALA A 452 4.09 -11.87 1.59
C ALA A 452 3.60 -13.07 0.79
N TYR A 453 4.06 -14.26 1.16
CA TYR A 453 3.68 -15.52 0.56
C TYR A 453 3.72 -16.59 1.65
N GLU A 454 2.58 -17.19 1.98
CA GLU A 454 2.46 -18.21 3.02
C GLU A 454 1.65 -19.39 2.50
N VAL A 455 2.18 -20.59 2.68
CA VAL A 455 1.58 -21.83 2.17
C VAL A 455 1.66 -22.96 3.18
N ASP A 456 0.62 -23.79 3.18
CA ASP A 456 0.50 -25.05 3.90
C ASP A 456 0.69 -26.23 2.93
N PHE A 457 1.45 -27.22 3.36
CA PHE A 457 1.68 -28.47 2.65
C PHE A 457 0.62 -29.49 3.08
N VAL A 458 -0.42 -29.64 2.26
CA VAL A 458 -1.59 -30.48 2.54
C VAL A 458 -1.36 -31.93 2.10
N GLY A 459 -0.58 -32.13 1.03
CA GLY A 459 -0.33 -33.44 0.43
C GLY A 459 1.10 -33.60 -0.04
N MET A 460 1.54 -34.87 -0.13
CA MET A 460 2.86 -35.22 -0.66
C MET A 460 2.84 -35.31 -2.18
N VAL A 461 3.94 -34.90 -2.80
CA VAL A 461 4.15 -34.96 -4.25
C VAL A 461 5.29 -35.93 -4.54
N LEU A 462 5.15 -36.81 -5.52
CA LEU A 462 6.20 -37.70 -6.01
C LEU A 462 6.90 -37.10 -7.24
N PRO A 463 8.14 -37.53 -7.56
CA PRO A 463 8.82 -37.17 -8.79
C PRO A 463 8.00 -37.49 -10.05
N ASN A 464 7.96 -36.55 -10.99
CA ASN A 464 7.17 -36.55 -12.24
C ASN A 464 5.65 -36.38 -12.09
N ASP A 465 5.11 -36.21 -10.87
CA ASP A 465 3.71 -35.84 -10.66
C ASP A 465 3.38 -34.55 -11.41
N GLN A 466 2.15 -34.47 -11.90
CA GLN A 466 1.63 -33.31 -12.60
C GLN A 466 0.86 -32.45 -11.60
N LEU A 467 1.23 -31.18 -11.50
CA LEU A 467 0.65 -30.22 -10.57
C LEU A 467 -0.02 -29.06 -11.32
N GLU A 468 -1.27 -28.77 -11.00
CA GLU A 468 -2.02 -27.62 -11.51
C GLU A 468 -2.19 -26.57 -10.41
N THR A 469 -1.69 -25.36 -10.62
CA THR A 469 -1.89 -24.22 -9.68
C THR A 469 -3.07 -23.36 -10.12
N LYS A 470 -3.90 -22.95 -9.16
CA LYS A 470 -5.03 -22.02 -9.33
C LYS A 470 -4.87 -20.84 -8.38
N LEU A 471 -5.06 -19.64 -8.93
CA LEU A 471 -4.95 -18.38 -8.20
C LEU A 471 -6.28 -17.63 -8.25
N SER A 472 -6.72 -17.12 -7.11
CA SER A 472 -7.93 -16.29 -6.99
C SER A 472 -7.65 -15.01 -6.21
N HIS A 473 -8.08 -13.86 -6.73
CA HIS A 473 -8.05 -12.61 -5.99
C HIS A 473 -9.29 -12.54 -5.09
N VAL A 474 -9.09 -12.67 -3.76
CA VAL A 474 -10.18 -12.88 -2.79
C VAL A 474 -10.45 -11.68 -1.88
N GLY A 475 -9.56 -10.68 -1.88
CA GLY A 475 -9.70 -9.51 -1.01
C GLY A 475 -8.54 -8.54 -1.11
N MET A 476 -8.51 -7.56 -0.22
CA MET A 476 -7.52 -6.49 -0.13
C MET A 476 -7.05 -6.29 1.31
N LYS A 477 -5.79 -5.91 1.50
CA LYS A 477 -5.24 -5.54 2.81
C LYS A 477 -4.22 -4.43 2.63
N ASP A 478 -4.47 -3.27 3.24
CA ASP A 478 -3.57 -2.11 3.16
C ASP A 478 -3.20 -1.69 1.73
N GLY A 479 -4.12 -1.81 0.76
CA GLY A 479 -3.84 -1.53 -0.64
C GLY A 479 -3.11 -2.65 -1.40
N ARG A 480 -2.85 -3.80 -0.77
CA ARG A 480 -2.32 -5.01 -1.42
C ARG A 480 -3.46 -5.97 -1.75
N LYS A 481 -3.36 -6.64 -2.89
CA LYS A 481 -4.23 -7.75 -3.31
C LYS A 481 -3.96 -8.97 -2.42
N LEU A 482 -5.02 -9.62 -1.95
CA LEU A 482 -4.96 -10.92 -1.27
C LEU A 482 -5.25 -12.03 -2.28
N ILE A 483 -4.24 -12.85 -2.55
CA ILE A 483 -4.29 -13.89 -3.56
C ILE A 483 -4.34 -15.24 -2.88
N LYS A 484 -5.48 -15.94 -3.02
CA LYS A 484 -5.62 -17.34 -2.61
C LYS A 484 -4.92 -18.24 -3.62
N ILE A 485 -4.15 -19.20 -3.11
CA ILE A 485 -3.34 -20.14 -3.88
C ILE A 485 -3.82 -21.55 -3.56
N GLU A 486 -4.07 -22.36 -4.58
CA GLU A 486 -4.40 -23.78 -4.44
C GLU A 486 -3.70 -24.59 -5.54
N THR A 487 -2.96 -25.63 -5.17
CA THR A 487 -2.26 -26.52 -6.10
C THR A 487 -2.80 -27.94 -5.96
N PHE A 488 -3.14 -28.56 -7.09
CA PHE A 488 -3.74 -29.90 -7.17
C PHE A 488 -2.84 -30.85 -7.95
N ASN A 489 -2.84 -32.15 -7.59
CA ASN A 489 -2.16 -33.19 -8.35
C ASN A 489 -3.03 -33.73 -9.52
N GLN A 490 -2.49 -34.68 -10.28
CA GLN A 490 -3.19 -35.34 -11.39
C GLN A 490 -4.48 -36.09 -11.00
N HIS A 491 -4.68 -36.38 -9.71
CA HIS A 491 -5.85 -37.07 -9.18
C HIS A 491 -6.95 -36.10 -8.70
N GLY A 492 -6.66 -34.79 -8.71
CA GLY A 492 -7.56 -33.76 -8.19
C GLY A 492 -7.43 -33.53 -6.68
N ASP A 493 -6.45 -34.15 -6.03
CA ASP A 493 -6.17 -33.92 -4.61
C ASP A 493 -5.39 -32.62 -4.43
N LYS A 494 -5.78 -31.84 -3.44
CA LYS A 494 -5.07 -30.62 -3.04
C LYS A 494 -3.77 -30.98 -2.32
N VAL A 495 -2.64 -30.48 -2.83
CA VAL A 495 -1.30 -30.74 -2.26
C VAL A 495 -0.71 -29.53 -1.54
N LEU A 496 -1.12 -28.32 -1.93
CA LEU A 496 -0.67 -27.07 -1.34
C LEU A 496 -1.80 -26.05 -1.38
N GLU A 497 -1.96 -25.29 -0.31
CA GLU A 497 -2.82 -24.10 -0.28
C GLU A 497 -2.16 -22.96 0.47
N GLY A 498 -2.62 -21.73 0.23
CA GLY A 498 -2.05 -20.58 0.92
C GLY A 498 -2.59 -19.25 0.45
N MET A 499 -1.90 -18.19 0.89
CA MET A 499 -2.20 -16.80 0.57
C MET A 499 -0.93 -16.02 0.21
N ALA A 500 -1.06 -15.08 -0.72
CA ALA A 500 -0.04 -14.08 -0.99
C ALA A 500 -0.61 -12.65 -0.88
N GLU A 501 0.20 -11.73 -0.35
CA GLU A 501 -0.05 -10.30 -0.35
C GLU A 501 0.76 -9.68 -1.50
N VAL A 502 0.08 -9.14 -2.52
CA VAL A 502 0.69 -8.59 -3.74
C VAL A 502 0.35 -7.10 -3.91
N GLU A 503 1.36 -6.24 -4.05
CA GLU A 503 1.15 -4.81 -4.32
C GLU A 503 0.33 -4.57 -5.59
N GLN A 504 -0.46 -3.50 -5.55
CA GLN A 504 -1.06 -2.95 -6.75
C GLN A 504 0.03 -2.29 -7.63
N PRO A 505 -0.22 -2.14 -8.95
CA PRO A 505 0.58 -1.25 -9.79
C PRO A 505 0.69 0.14 -9.14
N ILE A 506 1.83 0.82 -9.33
CA ILE A 506 2.06 2.15 -8.74
C ILE A 506 0.92 3.08 -9.16
N THR A 507 0.15 3.54 -8.17
CA THR A 507 -1.10 4.26 -8.42
C THR A 507 -0.96 5.74 -8.11
N GLY A 508 -1.38 6.61 -9.03
CA GLY A 508 -1.59 8.03 -8.78
C GLY A 508 -3.07 8.35 -8.58
N TYR A 509 -3.41 9.04 -7.50
CA TYR A 509 -4.79 9.44 -7.19
C TYR A 509 -5.03 10.91 -7.56
N THR A 510 -6.03 11.16 -8.38
CA THR A 510 -6.38 12.50 -8.84
C THR A 510 -7.83 12.84 -8.55
N PHE A 511 -8.10 14.13 -8.35
CA PHE A 511 -9.42 14.64 -7.95
C PHE A 511 -9.88 15.70 -8.95
N THR A 512 -11.11 15.57 -9.44
CA THR A 512 -11.61 16.36 -10.57
C THR A 512 -11.94 17.81 -10.18
N GLY A 513 -11.79 18.72 -11.13
CA GLY A 513 -12.22 20.10 -10.96
C GLY A 513 -13.72 20.31 -11.19
N GLN A 514 -14.14 21.58 -11.14
CA GLN A 514 -15.50 21.96 -11.54
C GLN A 514 -15.73 21.71 -13.05
N GLY A 515 -16.94 21.29 -13.42
CA GLY A 515 -17.37 21.09 -14.82
C GLY A 515 -17.95 19.70 -15.09
N SER A 516 -17.73 18.74 -14.19
CA SER A 516 -18.21 17.36 -14.28
C SER A 516 -19.51 17.09 -13.52
N GLN A 517 -20.07 18.09 -12.83
CA GLN A 517 -21.25 17.91 -11.97
C GLN A 517 -22.50 17.52 -12.76
N GLU A 518 -23.27 16.59 -12.21
CA GLU A 518 -24.56 16.16 -12.75
C GLU A 518 -25.58 15.88 -11.64
N PRO A 519 -26.90 16.09 -11.90
CA PRO A 519 -27.94 15.74 -10.95
C PRO A 519 -27.88 14.26 -10.57
N GLY A 520 -27.99 13.96 -9.28
CA GLY A 520 -27.94 12.59 -8.75
C GLY A 520 -26.53 12.02 -8.55
N MET A 521 -25.46 12.76 -8.86
CA MET A 521 -24.09 12.26 -8.71
C MET A 521 -23.82 11.72 -7.30
N GLY A 522 -23.24 10.52 -7.22
CA GLY A 522 -22.85 9.86 -5.97
C GLY A 522 -24.01 9.31 -5.13
N MET A 523 -25.26 9.47 -5.56
CA MET A 523 -26.42 8.97 -4.81
C MET A 523 -26.52 7.43 -4.83
N ASP A 524 -26.06 6.78 -5.90
CA ASP A 524 -25.97 5.31 -5.95
C ASP A 524 -25.04 4.78 -4.84
N LEU A 525 -23.88 5.43 -4.65
CA LEU A 525 -22.93 5.07 -3.59
C LEU A 525 -23.48 5.42 -2.20
N TYR A 526 -24.20 6.53 -2.07
CA TYR A 526 -24.90 6.91 -0.84
C TYR A 526 -25.90 5.83 -0.40
N GLU A 527 -26.59 5.18 -1.33
CA GLU A 527 -27.55 4.12 -1.02
C GLU A 527 -26.87 2.80 -0.62
N GLN A 528 -25.73 2.47 -1.24
CA GLN A 528 -25.06 1.18 -1.08
C GLN A 528 -24.01 1.15 0.04
N SER A 529 -23.34 2.27 0.32
CA SER A 529 -22.22 2.34 1.26
C SER A 529 -22.60 3.13 2.51
N GLU A 530 -22.60 2.46 3.66
CA GLU A 530 -22.86 3.10 4.95
C GLU A 530 -21.84 4.22 5.24
N THR A 531 -20.57 3.99 4.94
CA THR A 531 -19.49 4.97 5.14
C THR A 531 -19.70 6.21 4.28
N ALA A 532 -20.07 6.03 3.01
CA ALA A 532 -20.39 7.15 2.12
C ALA A 532 -21.62 7.91 2.62
N ARG A 533 -22.68 7.20 3.02
CA ARG A 533 -23.91 7.78 3.57
C ARG A 533 -23.64 8.64 4.79
N GLN A 534 -22.89 8.13 5.77
CA GLN A 534 -22.54 8.87 6.98
C GLN A 534 -21.77 10.16 6.66
N LEU A 535 -20.88 10.14 5.66
CA LEU A 535 -20.14 11.33 5.22
C LEU A 535 -21.07 12.40 4.63
N TRP A 536 -21.95 12.01 3.72
CA TRP A 536 -22.96 12.91 3.14
C TRP A 536 -23.91 13.46 4.19
N ASP A 537 -24.41 12.62 5.10
CA ASP A 537 -25.35 13.01 6.14
C ASP A 537 -24.74 14.02 7.12
N ARG A 538 -23.47 13.84 7.50
CA ARG A 538 -22.73 14.79 8.35
C ARG A 538 -22.58 16.15 7.67
N ALA A 539 -22.17 16.15 6.41
CA ALA A 539 -22.02 17.38 5.64
C ALA A 539 -23.35 18.12 5.43
N ASP A 540 -24.40 17.37 5.12
CA ASP A 540 -25.73 17.92 4.90
C ASP A 540 -26.36 18.47 6.19
N LEU A 541 -26.17 17.77 7.32
CA LEU A 541 -26.57 18.27 8.63
C LEU A 541 -25.86 19.59 8.95
N HIS A 542 -24.55 19.64 8.76
CA HIS A 542 -23.75 20.84 8.99
C HIS A 542 -24.20 22.02 8.11
N MET A 543 -24.45 21.78 6.82
CA MET A 543 -24.95 22.81 5.89
C MET A 543 -26.37 23.28 6.26
N ARG A 544 -27.24 22.38 6.76
CA ARG A 544 -28.58 22.75 7.24
C ARG A 544 -28.52 23.58 8.51
N GLU A 545 -27.66 23.23 9.46
CA GLU A 545 -27.52 23.97 10.72
C GLU A 545 -26.82 25.31 10.53
N THR A 546 -25.84 25.38 9.63
CA THR A 546 -25.04 26.59 9.41
C THR A 546 -25.69 27.56 8.43
N TYR A 547 -26.24 27.05 7.33
CA TYR A 547 -26.73 27.85 6.21
C TYR A 547 -28.21 27.60 5.86
N GLY A 548 -28.90 26.67 6.54
CA GLY A 548 -30.31 26.37 6.26
C GLY A 548 -30.55 25.67 4.93
N ILE A 549 -29.52 25.05 4.34
CA ILE A 549 -29.57 24.43 3.01
C ILE A 549 -29.19 22.94 3.12
N SER A 550 -29.98 22.09 2.47
CA SER A 550 -29.62 20.68 2.26
C SER A 550 -28.87 20.55 0.94
N ILE A 551 -27.61 20.10 1.03
CA ILE A 551 -26.79 19.84 -0.16
C ILE A 551 -27.27 18.57 -0.87
N ILE A 552 -27.77 17.58 -0.12
CA ILE A 552 -28.34 16.35 -0.69
C ILE A 552 -29.57 16.68 -1.56
N ASP A 553 -30.46 17.56 -1.08
CA ASP A 553 -31.62 18.01 -1.85
C ASP A 553 -31.21 18.71 -3.16
N ILE A 554 -30.18 19.55 -3.12
CA ILE A 554 -29.65 20.23 -4.31
C ILE A 554 -29.10 19.22 -5.32
N VAL A 555 -28.33 18.23 -4.86
CA VAL A 555 -27.74 17.21 -5.75
C VAL A 555 -28.82 16.32 -6.36
N ARG A 556 -29.82 15.88 -5.57
CA ARG A 556 -30.89 14.99 -6.05
C ARG A 556 -31.86 15.68 -7.00
N ASN A 557 -32.33 16.87 -6.62
CA ASN A 557 -33.48 17.49 -7.27
C ASN A 557 -33.12 18.66 -8.19
N ASN A 558 -31.88 19.18 -8.11
CA ASN A 558 -31.39 20.35 -8.83
C ASN A 558 -32.45 21.48 -8.95
N PRO A 559 -32.99 21.98 -7.82
CA PRO A 559 -34.07 22.95 -7.84
C PRO A 559 -33.60 24.27 -8.50
N LEU A 560 -34.53 24.99 -9.15
CA LEU A 560 -34.23 26.29 -9.77
C LEU A 560 -34.07 27.40 -8.72
N GLU A 561 -34.76 27.28 -7.60
CA GLU A 561 -34.67 28.22 -6.48
C GLU A 561 -34.76 27.51 -5.13
N ARG A 562 -34.15 28.12 -4.12
CA ARG A 562 -34.21 27.65 -2.73
C ARG A 562 -34.28 28.82 -1.77
N THR A 563 -35.34 28.86 -0.97
CA THR A 563 -35.53 29.87 0.06
C THR A 563 -35.04 29.35 1.41
N VAL A 564 -34.16 30.12 2.04
CA VAL A 564 -33.72 29.95 3.42
C VAL A 564 -34.55 30.88 4.30
N TYR A 565 -35.20 30.34 5.33
CA TYR A 565 -36.03 31.10 6.26
C TYR A 565 -35.28 31.33 7.57
N PHE A 566 -35.29 32.57 8.06
CA PHE A 566 -34.56 33.00 9.26
C PHE A 566 -35.46 33.10 10.50
N GLY A 567 -36.51 32.27 10.57
CA GLY A 567 -37.46 32.26 11.69
C GLY A 567 -36.95 31.55 12.94
N GLY A 568 -37.28 32.09 14.12
CA GLY A 568 -36.90 31.53 15.43
C GLY A 568 -35.41 31.63 15.74
N ASP A 569 -34.99 31.09 16.88
CA ASP A 569 -33.60 31.20 17.36
C ASP A 569 -32.59 30.57 16.40
N LYS A 570 -32.91 29.40 15.84
CA LYS A 570 -32.07 28.72 14.84
C LYS A 570 -31.92 29.55 13.56
N GLY A 571 -33.01 30.14 13.08
CA GLY A 571 -32.99 30.99 11.89
C GLY A 571 -32.18 32.27 12.08
N ALA A 572 -32.20 32.85 13.29
CA ALA A 572 -31.38 34.01 13.64
C ALA A 572 -29.88 33.69 13.60
N THR A 573 -29.47 32.51 14.10
CA THR A 573 -28.07 32.03 14.00
C THR A 573 -27.64 31.85 12.53
N ILE A 574 -28.48 31.20 11.71
CA ILE A 574 -28.20 31.03 10.27
C ILE A 574 -28.04 32.39 9.58
N ARG A 575 -28.92 33.36 9.88
CA ARG A 575 -28.81 34.72 9.35
C ARG A 575 -27.50 35.38 9.75
N GLN A 576 -27.11 35.25 11.02
CA GLN A 576 -25.84 35.79 11.51
C GLN A 576 -24.64 35.16 10.81
N ASN A 577 -24.68 33.85 10.52
CA ASN A 577 -23.64 33.18 9.75
C ASN A 577 -23.50 33.83 8.36
N TYR A 578 -24.60 34.03 7.63
CA TYR A 578 -24.58 34.74 6.35
C TYR A 578 -24.04 36.17 6.46
N CYS A 579 -24.47 36.94 7.46
CA CYS A 579 -23.99 38.31 7.70
C CYS A 579 -22.49 38.37 8.02
N SER A 580 -21.93 37.30 8.59
CA SER A 580 -20.50 37.21 8.92
C SER A 580 -19.60 36.95 7.73
N LEU A 581 -20.17 36.52 6.59
CA LEU A 581 -19.42 36.25 5.37
C LEU A 581 -19.08 37.57 4.66
N THR A 582 -17.80 37.91 4.59
CA THR A 582 -17.30 39.15 4.00
C THR A 582 -16.27 38.87 2.89
N TYR A 583 -16.09 39.80 1.97
CA TYR A 583 -15.00 39.78 0.98
C TYR A 583 -14.33 41.15 0.92
N GLU A 584 -13.10 41.20 0.43
CA GLU A 584 -12.40 42.46 0.18
C GLU A 584 -12.41 42.75 -1.33
N THR A 585 -12.65 44.01 -1.67
CA THR A 585 -12.45 44.54 -3.02
C THR A 585 -11.61 45.81 -2.94
N VAL A 586 -10.92 46.12 -4.02
CA VAL A 586 -10.15 47.36 -4.16
C VAL A 586 -11.00 48.35 -4.92
N ASP A 587 -11.21 49.55 -4.38
CA ASP A 587 -11.94 50.59 -5.08
C ASP A 587 -11.08 51.28 -6.16
N ALA A 588 -11.69 52.18 -6.94
CA ALA A 588 -11.02 52.89 -8.03
C ALA A 588 -9.86 53.77 -7.54
N GLU A 589 -9.83 54.11 -6.25
CA GLU A 589 -8.81 54.89 -5.57
C GLU A 589 -7.67 54.03 -4.99
N GLY A 590 -7.78 52.70 -5.05
CA GLY A 590 -6.76 51.76 -4.59
C GLY A 590 -6.89 51.34 -3.12
N GLU A 591 -7.98 51.72 -2.43
CA GLU A 591 -8.23 51.39 -1.02
C GLU A 591 -9.00 50.06 -0.88
N ILE A 592 -8.63 49.27 0.13
CA ILE A 592 -9.25 47.97 0.40
C ILE A 592 -10.56 48.17 1.18
N LYS A 593 -11.69 47.76 0.60
CA LYS A 593 -13.02 47.78 1.25
C LYS A 593 -13.48 46.37 1.58
N VAL A 594 -13.85 46.15 2.85
CA VAL A 594 -14.49 44.92 3.33
C VAL A 594 -16.00 45.06 3.14
N LEU A 595 -16.60 44.19 2.33
CA LEU A 595 -18.03 44.16 2.02
C LEU A 595 -18.66 42.83 2.43
N ARG A 596 -19.96 42.83 2.72
CA ARG A 596 -20.72 41.58 2.98
C ARG A 596 -20.92 40.81 1.67
N LEU A 597 -20.71 39.49 1.69
CA LEU A 597 -21.00 38.63 0.53
C LEU A 597 -22.50 38.60 0.17
N PHE A 598 -23.35 38.83 1.17
CA PHE A 598 -24.80 38.90 1.03
C PHE A 598 -25.32 40.25 1.56
N PRO A 599 -25.19 41.34 0.78
CA PRO A 599 -25.64 42.66 1.21
C PRO A 599 -27.16 42.74 1.39
N ASP A 600 -27.92 41.90 0.68
CA ASP A 600 -29.38 41.82 0.73
C ASP A 600 -29.90 41.13 2.00
N ILE A 601 -29.01 40.54 2.80
CA ILE A 601 -29.34 39.93 4.09
C ILE A 601 -29.00 40.95 5.18
N ALA A 602 -30.03 41.68 5.62
CA ALA A 602 -29.98 42.60 6.75
C ALA A 602 -30.32 41.86 8.06
N ASP A 603 -30.11 42.54 9.19
CA ASP A 603 -30.30 41.95 10.52
C ASP A 603 -31.77 41.60 10.82
N ASP A 604 -32.72 42.15 10.06
CA ASP A 604 -34.16 41.94 10.13
C ASP A 604 -34.73 41.13 8.95
N SER A 605 -33.90 40.70 8.00
CA SER A 605 -34.36 39.90 6.85
C SER A 605 -35.06 38.62 7.33
N PRO A 606 -36.29 38.31 6.86
CA PRO A 606 -37.04 37.13 7.28
C PRO A 606 -36.64 35.87 6.47
N PHE A 607 -36.14 36.04 5.25
CA PHE A 607 -35.71 34.96 4.37
C PHE A 607 -34.71 35.48 3.32
N TYR A 608 -34.05 34.55 2.63
CA TYR A 608 -33.25 34.81 1.43
C TYR A 608 -33.47 33.70 0.40
N THR A 609 -33.58 34.03 -0.88
CA THR A 609 -33.84 33.05 -1.95
C THR A 609 -32.68 33.00 -2.94
N PHE A 610 -32.04 31.84 -3.03
CA PHE A 610 -31.09 31.53 -4.10
C PHE A 610 -31.85 31.20 -5.39
N LYS A 611 -31.34 31.66 -6.53
CA LYS A 611 -31.94 31.42 -7.85
C LYS A 611 -30.85 31.09 -8.87
N SER A 612 -31.11 30.11 -9.72
CA SER A 612 -30.27 29.76 -10.87
C SER A 612 -31.14 29.30 -12.04
N PRO A 613 -31.06 29.94 -13.23
CA PRO A 613 -31.88 29.57 -14.39
C PRO A 613 -31.72 28.12 -14.85
N THR A 614 -30.55 27.52 -14.63
CA THR A 614 -30.20 26.16 -15.04
C THR A 614 -30.20 25.16 -13.87
N GLY A 615 -30.68 25.59 -12.70
CA GLY A 615 -30.70 24.82 -11.46
C GLY A 615 -29.54 25.17 -10.53
N LEU A 616 -29.78 25.06 -9.22
CA LEU A 616 -28.83 25.45 -8.18
C LEU A 616 -27.58 24.58 -8.17
N LEU A 617 -27.62 23.33 -8.66
CA LEU A 617 -26.43 22.49 -8.77
C LEU A 617 -25.39 23.06 -9.76
N GLN A 618 -25.81 23.92 -10.70
CA GLN A 618 -24.93 24.60 -11.64
C GLN A 618 -24.38 25.93 -11.10
N ALA A 619 -24.90 26.40 -9.95
CA ALA A 619 -24.37 27.59 -9.31
C ALA A 619 -23.12 27.24 -8.49
N THR A 620 -22.00 27.92 -8.78
CA THR A 620 -20.66 27.63 -8.27
C THR A 620 -20.62 27.34 -6.76
N GLN A 621 -21.35 28.11 -5.94
CA GLN A 621 -21.38 27.95 -4.49
C GLN A 621 -21.97 26.62 -4.01
N PHE A 622 -22.81 25.96 -4.81
CA PHE A 622 -23.35 24.63 -4.50
C PHE A 622 -22.65 23.53 -5.29
N THR A 623 -22.21 23.81 -6.52
CA THR A 623 -21.42 22.89 -7.33
C THR A 623 -20.15 22.44 -6.60
N GLN A 624 -19.40 23.39 -6.04
CA GLN A 624 -18.12 23.09 -5.40
C GLN A 624 -18.26 22.13 -4.21
N PRO A 625 -19.08 22.41 -3.17
CA PRO A 625 -19.25 21.49 -2.06
C PRO A 625 -19.88 20.15 -2.48
N ALA A 626 -20.77 20.13 -3.47
CA ALA A 626 -21.35 18.88 -3.97
C ALA A 626 -20.30 17.96 -4.61
N LEU A 627 -19.40 18.50 -5.44
CA LEU A 627 -18.30 17.74 -6.04
C LEU A 627 -17.33 17.21 -4.98
N MET A 628 -17.00 18.03 -3.98
CA MET A 628 -16.14 17.57 -2.88
C MET A 628 -16.75 16.41 -2.10
N LEU A 629 -18.07 16.43 -1.86
CA LEU A 629 -18.72 15.34 -1.16
C LEU A 629 -18.74 14.06 -1.98
N PHE A 630 -18.94 14.16 -3.29
CA PHE A 630 -18.80 13.01 -4.20
C PHE A 630 -17.40 12.37 -4.09
N GLU A 631 -16.36 13.20 -4.21
CA GLU A 631 -14.97 12.79 -4.17
C GLU A 631 -14.60 12.13 -2.84
N LEU A 632 -14.93 12.81 -1.73
CA LEU A 632 -14.66 12.32 -0.38
C LEU A 632 -15.42 11.03 -0.07
N ALA A 633 -16.69 10.93 -0.46
CA ALA A 633 -17.48 9.72 -0.27
C ALA A 633 -16.87 8.53 -1.03
N SER A 634 -16.47 8.74 -2.29
CA SER A 634 -15.86 7.73 -3.14
C SER A 634 -14.52 7.25 -2.58
N TYR A 635 -13.65 8.19 -2.18
CA TYR A 635 -12.38 7.85 -1.55
C TYR A 635 -12.56 7.11 -0.22
N THR A 636 -13.49 7.56 0.63
CA THR A 636 -13.69 6.98 1.95
C THR A 636 -14.25 5.55 1.85
N ASP A 637 -15.14 5.28 0.89
CA ASP A 637 -15.58 3.92 0.59
C ASP A 637 -14.43 3.02 0.10
N MET A 638 -13.60 3.51 -0.82
CA MET A 638 -12.42 2.77 -1.29
C MET A 638 -11.43 2.47 -0.15
N ARG A 639 -11.21 3.44 0.73
CA ARG A 639 -10.35 3.28 1.91
C ARG A 639 -10.92 2.26 2.89
N ALA A 640 -12.24 2.27 3.14
CA ALA A 640 -12.91 1.29 3.99
C ALA A 640 -12.80 -0.15 3.44
N LYS A 641 -12.66 -0.30 2.13
CA LYS A 641 -12.44 -1.58 1.43
C LYS A 641 -10.95 -1.93 1.24
N SER A 642 -10.04 -1.21 1.91
CA SER A 642 -8.59 -1.42 1.83
C SER A 642 -8.00 -1.31 0.42
N LEU A 643 -8.63 -0.55 -0.49
CA LEU A 643 -8.22 -0.40 -1.89
C LEU A 643 -7.13 0.65 -2.12
N ILE A 644 -6.92 1.55 -1.16
CA ILE A 644 -5.98 2.67 -1.28
C ILE A 644 -4.55 2.19 -1.01
N GLN A 645 -3.67 2.36 -2.00
CA GLN A 645 -2.23 2.09 -1.85
C GLN A 645 -1.59 3.08 -0.88
N LYS A 646 -0.74 2.59 0.02
CA LYS A 646 0.05 3.46 0.92
C LYS A 646 1.10 4.24 0.12
N ASN A 647 1.37 5.48 0.54
CA ASN A 647 2.40 6.34 -0.06
C ASN A 647 2.24 6.58 -1.57
N ALA A 648 1.00 6.61 -2.06
CA ALA A 648 0.69 6.94 -3.44
C ALA A 648 0.73 8.46 -3.65
N PRO A 649 1.31 8.96 -4.76
CA PRO A 649 1.25 10.37 -5.11
C PRO A 649 -0.19 10.78 -5.43
N PHE A 650 -0.54 12.02 -5.10
CA PHE A 650 -1.86 12.56 -5.35
C PHE A 650 -1.86 14.04 -5.71
N ALA A 651 -2.83 14.41 -6.53
CA ALA A 651 -3.04 15.78 -6.97
C ALA A 651 -4.54 16.03 -7.16
N GLY A 652 -4.96 17.28 -7.27
CA GLY A 652 -6.33 17.60 -7.62
C GLY A 652 -6.38 18.78 -8.54
N HIS A 653 -7.17 18.70 -9.61
CA HIS A 653 -7.25 19.76 -10.60
C HIS A 653 -8.14 20.88 -10.07
N SER A 654 -7.59 22.08 -9.88
CA SER A 654 -8.34 23.24 -9.37
C SER A 654 -9.07 22.91 -8.05
N LEU A 655 -10.40 22.82 -8.08
CA LEU A 655 -11.23 22.48 -6.93
C LEU A 655 -10.84 21.12 -6.30
N GLY A 656 -10.47 20.14 -7.11
CA GLY A 656 -10.11 18.80 -6.63
C GLY A 656 -8.93 18.80 -5.67
N GLU A 657 -8.10 19.85 -5.64
CA GLU A 657 -6.99 19.98 -4.69
C GLU A 657 -7.47 19.96 -3.23
N TYR A 658 -8.63 20.55 -2.97
CA TYR A 658 -9.28 20.51 -1.66
C TYR A 658 -9.79 19.10 -1.34
N GLY A 659 -10.38 18.42 -2.33
CA GLY A 659 -10.79 17.02 -2.22
C GLY A 659 -9.62 16.10 -1.89
N ALA A 660 -8.51 16.24 -2.62
CA ALA A 660 -7.31 15.43 -2.46
C ALA A 660 -6.64 15.61 -1.09
N LEU A 661 -6.47 16.86 -0.65
CA LEU A 661 -5.91 17.17 0.68
C LEU A 661 -6.81 16.69 1.81
N SER A 662 -8.12 16.72 1.62
CA SER A 662 -9.08 16.32 2.65
C SER A 662 -9.21 14.80 2.73
N ALA A 663 -9.25 14.13 1.57
CA ALA A 663 -9.30 12.68 1.43
C ALA A 663 -8.02 12.00 1.94
N ILE A 664 -6.89 12.33 1.32
CA ILE A 664 -5.62 11.63 1.51
C ILE A 664 -4.78 12.33 2.58
N GLY A 665 -4.63 13.66 2.48
CA GLY A 665 -3.87 14.45 3.44
C GLY A 665 -4.53 14.58 4.82
N GLY A 666 -5.84 14.32 4.93
CA GLY A 666 -6.61 14.44 6.16
C GLY A 666 -6.65 15.86 6.73
N VAL A 667 -6.41 16.89 5.91
CA VAL A 667 -6.12 18.26 6.38
C VAL A 667 -7.38 19.03 6.78
N LEU A 668 -8.53 18.69 6.20
CA LEU A 668 -9.83 19.30 6.50
C LEU A 668 -10.87 18.23 6.81
N ALA A 669 -11.63 18.44 7.88
CA ALA A 669 -12.84 17.68 8.15
C ALA A 669 -13.92 17.99 7.11
N VAL A 670 -14.85 17.06 6.88
CA VAL A 670 -15.91 17.20 5.87
C VAL A 670 -16.73 18.49 6.06
N GLU A 671 -17.02 18.87 7.31
CA GLU A 671 -17.74 20.10 7.66
C GLU A 671 -16.96 21.36 7.25
N SER A 672 -15.64 21.36 7.45
CA SER A 672 -14.76 22.47 7.06
C SER A 672 -14.62 22.57 5.54
N VAL A 673 -14.51 21.44 4.83
CA VAL A 673 -14.38 21.41 3.36
C VAL A 673 -15.60 22.03 2.70
N VAL A 674 -16.81 21.61 3.08
CA VAL A 674 -18.02 22.13 2.45
C VAL A 674 -18.20 23.62 2.70
N GLU A 675 -17.82 24.12 3.88
CA GLU A 675 -17.81 25.55 4.17
C GLU A 675 -16.77 26.32 3.35
N VAL A 676 -15.54 25.81 3.25
CA VAL A 676 -14.48 26.42 2.45
C VAL A 676 -14.88 26.49 0.99
N CYS A 677 -15.47 25.42 0.44
CA CYS A 677 -15.92 25.39 -0.95
C CYS A 677 -17.15 26.27 -1.20
N PHE A 678 -18.10 26.32 -0.27
CA PHE A 678 -19.24 27.24 -0.34
C PHE A 678 -18.77 28.70 -0.33
N TYR A 679 -17.88 29.06 0.60
CA TYR A 679 -17.30 30.40 0.71
C TYR A 679 -16.48 30.74 -0.54
N ARG A 680 -15.60 29.84 -0.99
CA ARG A 680 -14.79 30.00 -2.21
C ARG A 680 -15.66 30.30 -3.43
N GLY A 681 -16.72 29.50 -3.64
CA GLY A 681 -17.66 29.70 -4.74
C GLY A 681 -18.38 31.06 -4.67
N MET A 682 -18.80 31.47 -3.48
CA MET A 682 -19.44 32.78 -3.28
C MET A 682 -18.49 33.96 -3.49
N THR A 683 -17.26 33.89 -2.98
CA THR A 683 -16.25 34.94 -3.15
C THR A 683 -15.92 35.15 -4.62
N MET A 684 -15.76 34.06 -5.39
CA MET A 684 -15.52 34.15 -6.83
C MET A 684 -16.69 34.80 -7.57
N GLN A 685 -17.93 34.44 -7.22
CA GLN A 685 -19.13 34.98 -7.86
C GLN A 685 -19.35 36.47 -7.58
N ARG A 686 -18.93 36.96 -6.41
CA ARG A 686 -19.05 38.36 -5.98
C ARG A 686 -17.87 39.25 -6.37
N ALA A 687 -16.74 38.66 -6.74
CA ALA A 687 -15.57 39.41 -7.19
C ALA A 687 -15.79 40.14 -8.53
N VAL A 688 -16.77 39.70 -9.32
CA VAL A 688 -17.05 40.25 -10.64
C VAL A 688 -18.26 41.16 -10.60
N GLU A 689 -18.12 42.36 -11.18
CA GLU A 689 -19.25 43.27 -11.38
C GLU A 689 -20.22 42.71 -12.42
N ARG A 690 -21.52 42.82 -12.11
CA ARG A 690 -22.60 42.28 -12.94
C ARG A 690 -23.56 43.38 -13.37
N ASP A 691 -24.06 43.27 -14.59
CA ASP A 691 -25.04 44.21 -15.14
C ASP A 691 -26.45 43.98 -14.54
N SER A 692 -27.41 44.82 -14.95
CA SER A 692 -28.82 44.71 -14.51
C SER A 692 -29.49 43.36 -14.88
N GLN A 693 -28.92 42.59 -15.80
CA GLN A 693 -29.36 41.24 -16.18
C GLN A 693 -28.53 40.15 -15.49
N ASN A 694 -27.72 40.53 -14.50
CA ASN A 694 -26.83 39.67 -13.73
C ASN A 694 -25.72 39.01 -14.57
N ARG A 695 -25.32 39.61 -15.70
CA ARG A 695 -24.26 39.12 -16.60
C ARG A 695 -22.93 39.81 -16.31
N SER A 696 -21.84 39.08 -16.52
CA SER A 696 -20.46 39.57 -16.34
C SER A 696 -19.80 39.87 -17.70
N GLN A 697 -18.80 40.77 -17.70
CA GLN A 697 -17.96 41.08 -18.87
C GLN A 697 -16.76 40.14 -19.03
N TYR A 698 -16.71 39.05 -18.26
CA TYR A 698 -15.63 38.06 -18.26
C TYR A 698 -16.15 36.68 -18.62
N SER A 699 -15.26 35.84 -19.16
CA SER A 699 -15.53 34.42 -19.38
C SER A 699 -14.20 33.65 -19.53
N MET A 700 -14.30 32.41 -19.99
CA MET A 700 -13.18 31.51 -20.22
C MET A 700 -13.38 30.77 -21.55
N VAL A 701 -12.31 30.57 -22.31
CA VAL A 701 -12.30 29.80 -23.55
C VAL A 701 -11.25 28.69 -23.48
N ALA A 702 -11.64 27.47 -23.83
CA ALA A 702 -10.68 26.40 -24.06
C ALA A 702 -10.04 26.57 -25.44
N VAL A 703 -8.72 26.51 -25.50
CA VAL A 703 -7.91 26.69 -26.71
C VAL A 703 -7.17 25.40 -27.02
N ASN A 704 -7.25 24.96 -28.28
CA ASN A 704 -6.45 23.86 -28.82
C ASN A 704 -5.44 24.38 -29.86
N PRO A 705 -4.17 24.60 -29.46
CA PRO A 705 -3.10 25.11 -30.34
C PRO A 705 -2.91 24.30 -31.61
N THR A 706 -2.95 22.96 -31.54
CA THR A 706 -2.77 22.10 -32.73
C THR A 706 -3.78 22.34 -33.86
N ARG A 707 -4.95 22.91 -33.54
CA ARG A 707 -5.97 23.28 -34.55
C ARG A 707 -5.64 24.56 -35.30
N VAL A 708 -4.76 25.41 -34.78
CA VAL A 708 -4.28 26.63 -35.45
C VAL A 708 -3.23 26.27 -36.50
N GLY A 709 -2.30 25.39 -36.15
CA GLY A 709 -1.25 24.89 -37.04
C GLY A 709 -0.42 23.79 -36.37
N LYS A 710 0.25 22.94 -37.16
CA LYS A 710 1.03 21.81 -36.63
C LYS A 710 2.21 22.24 -35.76
N SER A 711 2.83 23.37 -36.08
CA SER A 711 3.95 23.97 -35.36
C SER A 711 3.51 24.97 -34.28
N PHE A 712 2.21 25.23 -34.14
CA PHE A 712 1.68 26.20 -33.19
C PHE A 712 1.52 25.55 -31.81
N GLY A 713 2.55 25.70 -30.96
CA GLY A 713 2.60 25.15 -29.60
C GLY A 713 2.31 26.18 -28.51
N GLN A 714 2.68 25.85 -27.26
CA GLN A 714 2.48 26.73 -26.09
C GLN A 714 3.15 28.10 -26.26
N GLU A 715 4.43 28.13 -26.64
CA GLU A 715 5.20 29.38 -26.76
C GLU A 715 4.53 30.36 -27.74
N ALA A 716 4.00 29.86 -28.86
CA ALA A 716 3.29 30.68 -29.83
C ALA A 716 1.95 31.22 -29.28
N LEU A 717 1.22 30.41 -28.51
CA LEU A 717 0.00 30.85 -27.83
C LEU A 717 0.29 31.94 -26.79
N ASP A 718 1.31 31.73 -25.95
CA ASP A 718 1.76 32.69 -24.94
C ASP A 718 2.19 34.02 -25.59
N PHE A 719 2.90 33.95 -26.73
CA PHE A 719 3.30 35.13 -27.48
C PHE A 719 2.10 35.91 -28.05
N VAL A 720 1.11 35.21 -28.61
CA VAL A 720 -0.13 35.85 -29.13
C VAL A 720 -0.91 36.52 -28.00
N ILE A 721 -1.12 35.83 -26.87
CA ILE A 721 -1.83 36.39 -25.71
C ILE A 721 -1.08 37.62 -25.16
N SER A 722 0.24 37.52 -25.00
CA SER A 722 1.08 38.63 -24.53
C SER A 722 1.02 39.83 -25.48
N SER A 723 1.01 39.59 -26.79
CA SER A 723 0.86 40.64 -27.80
C SER A 723 -0.49 41.35 -27.72
N ILE A 724 -1.59 40.59 -27.55
CA ILE A 724 -2.93 41.16 -27.38
C ILE A 724 -3.00 42.02 -26.10
N ARG A 725 -2.47 41.51 -24.98
CA ARG A 725 -2.43 42.25 -23.71
C ARG A 725 -1.65 43.55 -23.83
N HIS A 726 -0.49 43.51 -24.48
CA HIS A 726 0.36 44.69 -24.67
C HIS A 726 -0.36 45.81 -25.44
N GLN A 727 -1.15 45.45 -26.45
CA GLN A 727 -1.81 46.41 -27.33
C GLN A 727 -3.16 46.92 -26.78
N CYS A 728 -3.99 46.02 -26.22
CA CYS A 728 -5.37 46.35 -25.90
C CYS A 728 -5.58 46.82 -24.47
N LYS A 729 -4.68 46.44 -23.54
CA LYS A 729 -4.83 46.54 -22.07
C LYS A 729 -6.12 45.86 -21.55
N GLY A 730 -5.99 45.02 -20.53
CA GLY A 730 -7.11 44.29 -19.94
C GLY A 730 -6.74 42.85 -19.58
N LEU A 731 -7.70 42.12 -19.02
CA LEU A 731 -7.47 40.75 -18.56
C LEU A 731 -7.55 39.75 -19.73
N LEU A 732 -6.46 39.04 -19.99
CA LEU A 732 -6.42 37.88 -20.88
C LEU A 732 -5.23 37.00 -20.48
N GLU A 733 -5.48 35.86 -19.85
CA GLU A 733 -4.44 35.02 -19.23
C GLU A 733 -4.72 33.54 -19.45
N ILE A 734 -3.67 32.75 -19.70
CA ILE A 734 -3.79 31.29 -19.59
C ILE A 734 -3.91 30.95 -18.11
N VAL A 735 -4.96 30.24 -17.77
CA VAL A 735 -5.32 29.92 -16.38
C VAL A 735 -5.36 28.42 -16.11
N ASN A 736 -5.41 27.59 -17.16
CA ASN A 736 -5.21 26.15 -17.04
C ASN A 736 -4.30 25.64 -18.15
N HIS A 737 -3.20 25.03 -17.75
CA HIS A 737 -2.29 24.28 -18.60
C HIS A 737 -2.67 22.80 -18.46
N ASN A 738 -3.61 22.29 -19.28
CA ASN A 738 -4.20 20.96 -19.07
C ASN A 738 -3.46 19.85 -19.82
N VAL A 739 -3.25 20.01 -21.13
CA VAL A 739 -2.58 19.01 -21.98
C VAL A 739 -1.67 19.74 -22.95
N GLU A 740 -0.40 19.33 -22.99
CA GLU A 740 0.64 20.01 -23.76
C GLU A 740 0.24 20.11 -25.23
N ASN A 741 0.29 21.34 -25.75
CA ASN A 741 -0.06 21.73 -27.12
C ASN A 741 -1.50 21.41 -27.57
N TRP A 742 -2.33 20.82 -26.71
CA TRP A 742 -3.66 20.33 -27.06
C TRP A 742 -4.80 21.05 -26.33
N GLN A 743 -4.67 21.32 -25.03
CA GLN A 743 -5.74 21.93 -24.24
C GLN A 743 -5.18 22.92 -23.23
N TYR A 744 -5.51 24.19 -23.45
CA TYR A 744 -5.30 25.28 -22.53
C TYR A 744 -6.64 25.96 -22.25
N VAL A 745 -6.79 26.63 -21.12
CA VAL A 745 -7.94 27.48 -20.86
C VAL A 745 -7.47 28.90 -20.63
N VAL A 746 -8.06 29.85 -21.35
CA VAL A 746 -7.75 31.27 -21.28
C VAL A 746 -8.93 31.99 -20.65
N ALA A 747 -8.69 32.73 -19.58
CA ALA A 747 -9.66 33.59 -18.92
C ALA A 747 -9.43 35.05 -19.31
N GLY A 748 -10.50 35.83 -19.43
CA GLY A 748 -10.37 37.24 -19.76
C GLY A 748 -11.68 37.96 -19.97
N GLU A 749 -11.56 39.22 -20.37
CA GLU A 749 -12.70 40.04 -20.79
C GLU A 749 -13.29 39.50 -22.10
N LEU A 750 -14.62 39.53 -22.25
CA LEU A 750 -15.32 39.03 -23.43
C LEU A 750 -14.78 39.63 -24.73
N ARG A 751 -14.44 40.93 -24.71
CA ARG A 751 -13.83 41.66 -25.82
C ARG A 751 -12.48 41.08 -26.24
N LEU A 752 -11.62 40.78 -25.27
CA LEU A 752 -10.28 40.25 -25.54
C LEU A 752 -10.32 38.76 -25.92
N LEU A 753 -11.27 38.00 -25.38
CA LEU A 753 -11.50 36.59 -25.76
C LEU A 753 -12.05 36.46 -27.19
N ASP A 754 -12.95 37.35 -27.60
CA ASP A 754 -13.43 37.43 -29.00
C ASP A 754 -12.29 37.86 -29.94
N THR A 755 -11.47 38.82 -29.51
CA THR A 755 -10.24 39.24 -30.22
C THR A 755 -9.29 38.06 -30.40
N LEU A 756 -8.98 37.31 -29.33
CA LEU A 756 -8.13 36.11 -29.38
C LEU A 756 -8.68 35.09 -30.38
N THR A 757 -9.99 34.80 -30.31
CA THR A 757 -10.65 33.88 -31.24
C THR A 757 -10.49 34.33 -32.69
N ASN A 758 -10.69 35.62 -32.97
CA ASN A 758 -10.55 36.19 -34.31
C ASN A 758 -9.11 36.18 -34.81
N VAL A 759 -8.13 36.45 -33.96
CA VAL A 759 -6.69 36.38 -34.29
C VAL A 759 -6.30 34.94 -34.64
N LEU A 760 -6.67 33.97 -33.81
CA LEU A 760 -6.35 32.56 -34.07
C LEU A 760 -7.03 32.03 -35.34
N ASN A 761 -8.29 32.43 -35.60
CA ASN A 761 -8.99 32.12 -36.85
C ASN A 761 -8.26 32.72 -38.07
N PHE A 762 -7.75 33.95 -37.94
CA PHE A 762 -7.01 34.60 -39.01
C PHE A 762 -5.69 33.88 -39.31
N ILE A 763 -4.89 33.60 -38.27
CA ILE A 763 -3.63 32.84 -38.37
C ILE A 763 -3.87 31.50 -39.07
N PHE A 764 -4.91 30.77 -38.66
CA PHE A 764 -5.31 29.51 -39.31
C PHE A 764 -5.67 29.72 -40.79
N SER A 765 -6.53 30.70 -41.10
CA SER A 765 -7.00 30.95 -42.47
C SER A 765 -5.87 31.34 -43.43
N GLN A 766 -4.91 32.13 -42.95
CA GLN A 766 -3.75 32.59 -43.72
C GLN A 766 -2.58 31.60 -43.66
N LYS A 767 -2.68 30.51 -42.89
CA LYS A 767 -1.64 29.51 -42.67
C LYS A 767 -0.31 30.13 -42.21
N ILE A 768 -0.40 31.11 -41.32
CA ILE A 768 0.78 31.79 -40.77
C ILE A 768 1.44 30.88 -39.73
N ASP A 769 2.73 30.60 -39.92
CA ASP A 769 3.53 29.84 -38.96
C ASP A 769 4.22 30.80 -37.99
N VAL A 770 3.55 31.09 -36.87
CA VAL A 770 4.04 32.03 -35.86
C VAL A 770 5.35 31.54 -35.24
N SER A 771 5.49 30.24 -34.98
CA SER A 771 6.69 29.66 -34.39
C SER A 771 7.90 29.84 -35.29
N LYS A 772 7.72 29.65 -36.60
CA LYS A 772 8.77 29.92 -37.59
C LYS A 772 9.12 31.40 -37.68
N LEU A 773 8.12 32.29 -37.64
CA LEU A 773 8.37 33.74 -37.63
C LEU A 773 9.17 34.19 -36.40
N ILE A 774 8.87 33.64 -35.22
CA ILE A 774 9.62 33.91 -33.98
C ILE A 774 11.09 33.46 -34.11
N GLN A 775 11.38 32.39 -34.85
CA GLN A 775 12.74 31.89 -35.06
C GLN A 775 13.51 32.66 -36.15
N GLU A 776 12.83 33.10 -37.21
CA GLU A 776 13.46 33.70 -38.39
C GLU A 776 13.59 35.23 -38.33
N MET A 777 12.86 35.90 -37.43
CA MET A 777 12.80 37.36 -37.34
C MET A 777 12.99 37.86 -35.90
N PRO A 778 13.46 39.10 -35.69
CA PRO A 778 13.44 39.73 -34.37
C PRO A 778 12.03 39.80 -33.80
N LEU A 779 11.87 39.57 -32.49
CA LEU A 779 10.58 39.53 -31.80
C LEU A 779 9.74 40.79 -32.04
N GLU A 780 10.38 41.96 -32.12
CA GLU A 780 9.73 43.25 -32.36
C GLU A 780 9.07 43.31 -33.74
N ALA A 781 9.70 42.71 -34.75
CA ALA A 781 9.17 42.67 -36.12
C ALA A 781 7.96 41.72 -36.22
N VAL A 782 8.01 40.58 -35.52
CA VAL A 782 6.88 39.65 -35.43
C VAL A 782 5.72 40.30 -34.67
N GLN A 783 6.01 41.04 -33.61
CA GLN A 783 5.03 41.78 -32.83
C GLN A 783 4.35 42.88 -33.66
N GLU A 784 5.07 43.60 -34.53
CA GLU A 784 4.47 44.59 -35.42
C GLU A 784 3.50 43.95 -36.44
N GLN A 785 3.87 42.79 -37.00
CA GLN A 785 3.01 42.05 -37.93
C GLN A 785 1.74 41.53 -37.24
N LEU A 786 1.88 40.93 -36.07
CA LEU A 786 0.75 40.52 -35.24
C LEU A 786 -0.11 41.70 -34.81
N GLY A 787 0.51 42.84 -34.49
CA GLY A 787 -0.20 44.05 -34.07
C GLY A 787 -1.24 44.51 -35.10
N LYS A 788 -0.92 44.42 -36.40
CA LYS A 788 -1.87 44.75 -37.49
C LYS A 788 -3.04 43.76 -37.55
N ILE A 789 -2.79 42.48 -37.26
CA ILE A 789 -3.84 41.45 -37.20
C ILE A 789 -4.73 41.68 -35.98
N ILE A 790 -4.12 42.00 -34.84
CA ILE A 790 -4.80 42.31 -33.58
C ILE A 790 -5.69 43.54 -33.74
N ASP A 791 -5.20 44.64 -34.31
CA ASP A 791 -6.02 45.85 -34.56
C ASP A 791 -7.29 45.53 -35.37
N GLY A 792 -7.15 44.71 -36.41
CA GLY A 792 -8.29 44.27 -37.22
C GLY A 792 -9.27 43.38 -36.45
N ALA A 793 -8.78 42.51 -35.56
CA ALA A 793 -9.60 41.65 -34.72
C ALA A 793 -10.32 42.45 -33.61
N VAL A 794 -9.63 43.43 -33.01
CA VAL A 794 -10.17 44.35 -32.01
C VAL A 794 -11.30 45.18 -32.60
N ALA A 795 -11.08 45.76 -33.79
CA ALA A 795 -12.12 46.55 -34.46
C ALA A 795 -13.39 45.73 -34.74
N LYS A 796 -13.26 44.43 -35.01
CA LYS A 796 -14.41 43.51 -35.15
C LYS A 796 -15.12 43.27 -33.82
N ALA A 797 -14.37 43.03 -32.75
CA ALA A 797 -14.93 42.84 -31.41
C ALA A 797 -15.67 44.11 -30.94
N ASP A 798 -15.08 45.28 -31.15
CA ASP A 798 -15.67 46.58 -30.82
C ASP A 798 -16.94 46.85 -31.62
N ALA A 799 -16.95 46.54 -32.92
CA ALA A 799 -18.14 46.65 -33.76
C ALA A 799 -19.25 45.68 -33.30
N LYS A 800 -18.91 44.46 -32.88
CA LYS A 800 -19.86 43.48 -32.33
C LYS A 800 -20.47 43.98 -31.02
N GLN A 801 -19.64 44.50 -30.11
CA GLN A 801 -20.11 45.06 -28.86
C GLN A 801 -20.98 46.30 -29.05
N ALA A 802 -20.62 47.19 -29.98
CA ALA A 802 -21.42 48.36 -30.30
C ALA A 802 -22.79 48.01 -30.91
N ARG A 803 -22.87 46.93 -31.71
CA ARG A 803 -24.11 46.46 -32.33
C ARG A 803 -25.05 45.76 -31.34
N ASP A 804 -24.50 44.84 -30.55
CA ASP A 804 -25.30 43.90 -29.75
C ASP A 804 -25.40 44.34 -28.26
N GLY A 805 -24.62 45.34 -27.85
CA GLY A 805 -24.52 45.82 -26.47
C GLY A 805 -23.79 44.88 -25.51
N PHE A 806 -23.64 43.61 -25.86
CA PHE A 806 -22.96 42.57 -25.10
C PHE A 806 -22.31 41.55 -26.06
N ILE A 807 -21.09 41.10 -25.76
CA ILE A 807 -20.40 40.13 -26.61
C ILE A 807 -20.83 38.71 -26.22
N HIS A 808 -21.49 38.02 -27.14
CA HIS A 808 -21.67 36.57 -27.06
C HIS A 808 -20.49 35.88 -27.75
N LEU A 809 -19.69 35.13 -26.97
CA LEU A 809 -18.57 34.36 -27.52
C LEU A 809 -19.07 33.23 -28.40
N GLU A 810 -18.49 33.12 -29.58
CA GLU A 810 -18.79 32.05 -30.54
C GLU A 810 -17.63 31.07 -30.61
N ARG A 811 -17.93 29.83 -31.03
CA ARG A 811 -16.90 28.81 -31.22
C ARG A 811 -16.02 29.19 -32.41
N GLY A 812 -14.71 29.32 -32.17
CA GLY A 812 -13.71 29.49 -33.21
C GLY A 812 -13.20 28.15 -33.76
N GLN A 813 -12.18 28.24 -34.62
CA GLN A 813 -11.52 27.05 -35.17
C GLN A 813 -10.74 26.29 -34.09
N SER A 814 -10.02 27.03 -33.24
CA SER A 814 -9.20 26.50 -32.14
C SER A 814 -9.75 26.84 -30.76
N THR A 815 -10.78 27.70 -30.65
CA THR A 815 -11.34 28.17 -29.38
C THR A 815 -12.76 27.64 -29.15
N ILE A 816 -13.06 27.25 -27.91
CA ILE A 816 -14.37 26.77 -27.47
C ILE A 816 -14.75 27.53 -26.19
N PRO A 817 -15.76 28.41 -26.22
CA PRO A 817 -16.25 29.09 -25.02
C PRO A 817 -16.79 28.11 -23.97
N LEU A 818 -16.41 28.29 -22.72
CA LEU A 818 -16.91 27.48 -21.62
C LEU A 818 -18.30 27.97 -21.19
N SER A 819 -19.31 27.15 -21.44
CA SER A 819 -20.71 27.50 -21.17
C SER A 819 -20.97 27.60 -19.67
N GLY A 820 -21.69 28.64 -19.24
CA GLY A 820 -22.06 28.84 -17.83
C GLY A 820 -20.95 29.36 -16.93
N ILE A 821 -19.75 29.65 -17.47
CA ILE A 821 -18.65 30.25 -16.72
C ILE A 821 -18.50 31.72 -17.12
N ASP A 822 -18.73 32.60 -16.15
CA ASP A 822 -18.71 34.04 -16.31
C ASP A 822 -17.80 34.75 -15.29
N VAL A 823 -16.90 33.99 -14.66
CA VAL A 823 -15.87 34.48 -13.74
C VAL A 823 -14.50 34.01 -14.25
N PRO A 824 -13.47 34.88 -14.28
CA PRO A 824 -12.14 34.51 -14.77
C PRO A 824 -11.34 33.80 -13.67
N PHE A 825 -11.68 32.53 -13.39
CA PHE A 825 -11.02 31.74 -12.35
C PHE A 825 -9.51 31.64 -12.59
N HIS A 826 -8.72 31.52 -11.50
CA HIS A 826 -7.26 31.32 -11.54
C HIS A 826 -6.47 32.45 -12.23
N SER A 827 -7.11 33.59 -12.50
CA SER A 827 -6.46 34.75 -13.10
C SER A 827 -6.02 35.76 -12.04
N SER A 828 -5.12 36.66 -12.42
CA SER A 828 -4.65 37.76 -11.59
C SER A 828 -5.76 38.72 -11.12
N PHE A 829 -6.92 38.72 -11.80
CA PHE A 829 -8.10 39.48 -11.40
C PHE A 829 -8.57 39.15 -9.97
N LEU A 830 -8.41 37.90 -9.54
CA LEU A 830 -8.87 37.42 -8.24
C LEU A 830 -7.84 37.63 -7.10
N LEU A 831 -6.68 38.27 -7.38
CA LEU A 831 -5.62 38.47 -6.38
C LEU A 831 -6.08 39.27 -5.15
N SER A 832 -7.00 40.22 -5.33
CA SER A 832 -7.60 40.98 -4.21
C SER A 832 -8.37 40.07 -3.24
N GLY A 833 -8.92 38.95 -3.71
CA GLY A 833 -9.65 37.98 -2.89
C GLY A 833 -8.76 37.05 -2.05
N VAL A 834 -7.45 37.01 -2.32
CA VAL A 834 -6.51 36.10 -1.63
C VAL A 834 -6.42 36.41 -0.13
N GLY A 835 -6.41 37.68 0.26
CA GLY A 835 -6.34 38.12 1.66
C GLY A 835 -7.48 37.57 2.54
N PRO A 836 -8.74 37.87 2.21
CA PRO A 836 -9.92 37.34 2.91
C PRO A 836 -9.97 35.82 2.90
N PHE A 837 -9.69 35.21 1.75
CA PHE A 837 -9.77 33.76 1.60
C PHE A 837 -8.71 33.05 2.45
N ARG A 838 -7.49 33.56 2.50
CA ARG A 838 -6.44 33.11 3.43
C ARG A 838 -6.88 33.17 4.89
N ASN A 839 -7.53 34.27 5.30
CA ASN A 839 -8.00 34.44 6.68
C ASN A 839 -9.12 33.45 7.01
N PHE A 840 -10.00 33.16 6.04
CA PHE A 840 -11.02 32.13 6.18
C PHE A 840 -10.39 30.72 6.28
N LEU A 841 -9.46 30.39 5.38
CA LEU A 841 -8.71 29.14 5.38
C LEU A 841 -7.95 28.92 6.70
N SER A 842 -7.27 29.95 7.20
CA SER A 842 -6.50 29.87 8.46
C SER A 842 -7.37 29.51 9.68
N LYS A 843 -8.68 29.80 9.64
CA LYS A 843 -9.63 29.44 10.70
C LYS A 843 -10.14 28.00 10.58
N LYS A 844 -10.16 27.46 9.36
CA LYS A 844 -10.70 26.12 9.04
C LYS A 844 -9.63 25.03 9.00
N LEU A 845 -8.43 25.37 8.52
CA LEU A 845 -7.23 24.54 8.56
C LEU A 845 -6.63 24.65 9.96
N ARG A 846 -6.94 23.70 10.84
CA ARG A 846 -6.34 23.65 12.18
C ARG A 846 -4.94 23.07 12.09
N LEU A 847 -4.02 23.64 12.84
CA LEU A 847 -2.65 23.14 12.91
C LEU A 847 -2.62 21.64 13.26
N SER A 848 -3.46 21.21 14.20
CA SER A 848 -3.56 19.83 14.68
C SER A 848 -4.04 18.81 13.65
N ASP A 849 -4.60 19.25 12.53
CA ASP A 849 -5.10 18.33 11.49
C ASP A 849 -4.02 17.98 10.46
N ILE A 850 -2.91 18.71 10.43
CA ILE A 850 -1.86 18.51 9.43
C ILE A 850 -0.96 17.36 9.84
N ASN A 851 -0.84 16.37 8.95
CA ASN A 851 0.15 15.31 9.05
C ASN A 851 1.14 15.44 7.90
N TYR A 852 2.35 15.94 8.18
CA TYR A 852 3.38 16.15 7.17
C TYR A 852 3.76 14.86 6.43
N SER A 853 3.77 13.70 7.11
CA SER A 853 4.13 12.42 6.50
C SER A 853 3.18 11.97 5.38
N LEU A 854 1.92 12.43 5.40
CA LEU A 854 0.94 12.14 4.34
C LEU A 854 1.05 13.11 3.16
N LEU A 855 1.86 14.15 3.26
CA LEU A 855 1.98 15.21 2.24
C LEU A 855 3.36 15.18 1.57
N LYS A 856 4.42 14.97 2.36
CA LYS A 856 5.81 15.02 1.93
C LYS A 856 6.05 14.10 0.74
N HIS A 857 6.45 14.69 -0.39
CA HIS A 857 6.71 13.99 -1.66
C HIS A 857 5.53 13.14 -2.17
N LEU A 858 4.30 13.44 -1.76
CA LEU A 858 3.10 12.74 -2.22
C LEU A 858 2.10 13.73 -2.81
N TYR A 859 1.87 14.85 -2.12
CA TYR A 859 0.96 15.90 -2.57
C TYR A 859 1.62 16.76 -3.65
N ILE A 860 0.95 16.96 -4.79
CA ILE A 860 1.41 17.84 -5.88
C ILE A 860 0.44 19.04 -5.98
N PRO A 861 0.84 20.25 -5.54
CA PRO A 861 -0.03 21.43 -5.61
C PRO A 861 -0.15 21.99 -7.01
N ASN A 862 -1.28 22.62 -7.34
CA ASN A 862 -1.50 23.24 -8.65
C ASN A 862 -0.59 24.45 -8.92
N LEU A 863 -0.20 25.17 -7.86
CA LEU A 863 0.57 26.41 -7.96
C LEU A 863 2.02 26.17 -8.40
N THR A 864 2.67 25.16 -7.82
CA THR A 864 4.08 24.83 -8.08
C THR A 864 4.23 23.66 -9.05
N ALA A 865 3.28 22.72 -9.07
CA ALA A 865 3.36 21.43 -9.76
C ALA A 865 4.62 20.61 -9.41
N ARG A 866 5.14 20.83 -8.21
CA ARG A 866 6.28 20.11 -7.63
C ARG A 866 5.83 19.39 -6.36
N PRO A 867 6.26 18.14 -6.13
CA PRO A 867 5.92 17.40 -4.91
C PRO A 867 6.20 18.22 -3.65
N PHE A 868 5.21 18.26 -2.77
CA PHE A 868 5.22 19.09 -1.57
C PHE A 868 6.34 18.68 -0.64
N GLU A 869 7.07 19.66 -0.14
CA GLU A 869 8.10 19.48 0.87
C GLU A 869 8.24 20.72 1.75
N VAL A 870 8.77 20.53 2.95
CA VAL A 870 9.20 21.65 3.81
C VAL A 870 10.71 21.78 3.66
N SER A 871 11.12 22.59 2.68
CA SER A 871 12.52 22.94 2.41
C SER A 871 12.63 24.44 2.13
N ARG A 872 13.82 25.02 2.37
CA ARG A 872 14.05 26.43 2.09
C ARG A 872 13.82 26.78 0.62
N ASP A 873 14.36 25.94 -0.28
CA ASP A 873 14.20 26.06 -1.73
C ASP A 873 12.72 26.10 -2.15
N TYR A 874 11.90 25.20 -1.61
CA TYR A 874 10.46 25.19 -1.88
C TYR A 874 9.75 26.47 -1.41
N PHE A 875 10.13 27.00 -0.25
CA PHE A 875 9.58 28.26 0.26
C PHE A 875 10.04 29.47 -0.58
N GLU A 876 11.28 29.48 -1.06
CA GLU A 876 11.81 30.52 -1.96
C GLU A 876 11.08 30.50 -3.31
N GLU A 877 10.82 29.31 -3.88
CA GLU A 877 10.02 29.13 -5.09
C GLU A 877 8.60 29.69 -4.93
N VAL A 878 7.88 29.28 -3.87
CA VAL A 878 6.52 29.78 -3.60
C VAL A 878 6.53 31.28 -3.35
N HIS A 879 7.53 31.82 -2.66
CA HIS A 879 7.66 33.27 -2.48
C HIS A 879 7.87 33.99 -3.83
N GLY A 880 8.69 33.44 -4.71
CA GLY A 880 8.92 33.98 -6.05
C GLY A 880 7.65 34.03 -6.91
N LEU A 881 6.78 33.03 -6.79
CA LEU A 881 5.51 32.96 -7.51
C LEU A 881 4.42 33.88 -6.92
N THR A 882 4.41 34.06 -5.60
CA THR A 882 3.26 34.67 -4.89
C THR A 882 3.52 36.05 -4.31
N GLY A 883 4.78 36.39 -4.04
CA GLY A 883 5.15 37.57 -3.25
C GLY A 883 4.65 37.52 -1.79
N SER A 884 4.26 36.35 -1.25
CA SER A 884 3.62 36.27 0.07
C SER A 884 4.51 36.80 1.20
N ALA A 885 4.00 37.77 1.95
CA ALA A 885 4.68 38.32 3.12
C ALA A 885 4.82 37.31 4.27
N ARG A 886 3.91 36.33 4.39
CA ARG A 886 3.97 35.27 5.41
C ARG A 886 5.10 34.28 5.11
N VAL A 887 5.25 33.90 3.84
CA VAL A 887 6.38 33.06 3.38
C VAL A 887 7.69 33.81 3.56
N ALA A 888 7.76 35.08 3.14
CA ALA A 888 8.95 35.92 3.33
C ALA A 888 9.36 36.06 4.81
N LYS A 889 8.39 36.23 5.72
CA LYS A 889 8.66 36.27 7.17
C LYS A 889 9.25 34.94 7.66
N THR A 890 8.72 33.82 7.18
CA THR A 890 9.18 32.48 7.56
C THR A 890 10.60 32.22 7.04
N LEU A 891 10.91 32.62 5.80
CA LEU A 891 12.25 32.53 5.21
C LEU A 891 13.29 33.36 5.98
N LYS A 892 12.90 34.53 6.52
CA LYS A 892 13.81 35.36 7.34
C LYS A 892 14.20 34.72 8.66
N SER A 893 13.33 33.88 9.23
CA SER A 893 13.57 33.17 10.49
C SER A 893 13.83 31.68 10.26
N TRP A 894 14.29 31.30 9.07
CA TRP A 894 14.52 29.90 8.72
C TRP A 894 15.71 29.33 9.48
N ASP A 895 15.53 28.16 10.09
CA ASP A 895 16.57 27.41 10.78
C ASP A 895 16.43 25.93 10.41
N ASP A 896 17.43 25.38 9.72
CA ASP A 896 17.42 23.98 9.30
C ASP A 896 17.50 23.02 10.49
N ALA A 897 18.07 23.44 11.63
CA ALA A 897 18.12 22.61 12.83
C ALA A 897 16.72 22.38 13.43
N ALA A 898 15.79 23.34 13.22
CA ALA A 898 14.42 23.26 13.72
C ALA A 898 13.56 22.24 12.94
N LEU A 899 13.99 21.82 11.73
CA LEU A 899 13.28 20.81 10.94
C LEU A 899 13.32 19.41 11.56
N ALA A 900 14.16 19.18 12.58
CA ALA A 900 14.14 17.96 13.37
C ALA A 900 12.96 17.92 14.37
N ASP A 901 12.32 19.06 14.65
CA ASP A 901 11.15 19.15 15.53
C ASP A 901 9.85 18.94 14.73
N PRO A 902 9.07 17.88 15.00
CA PRO A 902 7.79 17.64 14.35
C PRO A 902 6.76 18.77 14.52
N ALA A 903 6.78 19.48 15.65
CA ALA A 903 5.87 20.60 15.87
C ALA A 903 6.18 21.77 14.92
N GLU A 904 7.47 22.03 14.68
CA GLU A 904 7.90 23.04 13.73
C GLU A 904 7.61 22.61 12.29
N LEU A 905 7.85 21.34 11.93
CA LEU A 905 7.45 20.80 10.62
C LEU A 905 5.95 20.95 10.37
N GLN A 906 5.11 20.66 11.38
CA GLN A 906 3.67 20.85 11.30
C GLN A 906 3.30 22.32 11.12
N ARG A 907 3.95 23.23 11.86
CA ARG A 907 3.75 24.69 11.75
C ARG A 907 4.12 25.23 10.39
N LEU A 908 5.29 24.84 9.86
CA LEU A 908 5.76 25.24 8.53
C LEU A 908 4.84 24.67 7.45
N SER A 909 4.42 23.41 7.58
CA SER A 909 3.44 22.79 6.68
C SER A 909 2.11 23.55 6.69
N HIS A 910 1.63 23.99 7.86
CA HIS A 910 0.40 24.80 7.97
C HIS A 910 0.50 26.11 7.21
N VAL A 911 1.58 26.86 7.46
CA VAL A 911 1.83 28.12 6.76
C VAL A 911 1.86 27.90 5.26
N MET A 912 2.58 26.87 4.79
CA MET A 912 2.72 26.59 3.37
C MET A 912 1.39 26.17 2.73
N LEU A 913 0.65 25.23 3.32
CA LEU A 913 -0.65 24.77 2.79
C LEU A 913 -1.67 25.91 2.70
N VAL A 914 -1.72 26.78 3.72
CA VAL A 914 -2.61 27.95 3.69
C VAL A 914 -2.25 28.88 2.54
N GLU A 915 -0.97 29.16 2.32
CA GLU A 915 -0.53 30.05 1.24
C GLU A 915 -0.73 29.42 -0.15
N LEU A 916 -0.39 28.14 -0.33
CA LEU A 916 -0.62 27.41 -1.58
C LEU A 916 -2.10 27.47 -1.98
N LEU A 917 -3.01 27.12 -1.07
CA LEU A 917 -4.45 27.13 -1.33
C LEU A 917 -5.02 28.54 -1.51
N ALA A 918 -4.52 29.52 -0.74
CA ALA A 918 -4.97 30.90 -0.85
C ALA A 918 -4.57 31.52 -2.20
N TYR A 919 -3.36 31.26 -2.70
CA TYR A 919 -2.90 31.79 -3.99
C TYR A 919 -3.41 30.99 -5.18
N GLN A 920 -3.66 29.68 -5.03
CA GLN A 920 -4.30 28.88 -6.08
C GLN A 920 -5.62 29.47 -6.56
N PHE A 921 -6.35 30.14 -5.66
CA PHE A 921 -7.56 30.90 -5.96
C PHE A 921 -7.40 31.87 -7.15
N ALA A 922 -6.21 32.45 -7.30
CA ALA A 922 -5.88 33.53 -8.24
C ALA A 922 -4.60 33.26 -9.03
N SER A 923 -4.25 31.98 -9.25
CA SER A 923 -3.05 31.59 -9.99
C SER A 923 -3.34 30.42 -10.92
N PRO A 924 -2.65 30.34 -12.08
CA PRO A 924 -2.90 29.29 -13.07
C PRO A 924 -2.70 27.88 -12.53
N VAL A 925 -3.48 26.94 -13.07
CA VAL A 925 -3.34 25.51 -12.79
C VAL A 925 -2.31 24.90 -13.73
N ARG A 926 -1.22 24.38 -13.16
CA ARG A 926 -0.08 23.77 -13.87
C ARG A 926 -0.21 22.25 -13.98
N TRP A 927 -1.20 21.78 -14.76
CA TRP A 927 -1.56 20.36 -14.82
C TRP A 927 -0.68 19.55 -15.77
N ILE A 928 -0.06 20.17 -16.78
CA ILE A 928 0.93 19.51 -17.64
C ILE A 928 2.10 19.03 -16.79
N GLU A 929 2.68 19.93 -15.98
CA GLU A 929 3.81 19.59 -15.11
C GLU A 929 3.40 18.60 -14.01
N THR A 930 2.17 18.69 -13.49
CA THR A 930 1.63 17.71 -12.55
C THR A 930 1.57 16.31 -13.17
N GLN A 931 1.12 16.20 -14.43
CA GLN A 931 1.12 14.93 -15.16
C GLN A 931 2.54 14.44 -15.42
N ASP A 932 3.49 15.32 -15.71
CA ASP A 932 4.90 14.95 -15.87
C ASP A 932 5.48 14.36 -14.58
N GLN A 933 5.19 14.95 -13.41
CA GLN A 933 5.55 14.34 -12.13
C GLN A 933 4.95 12.93 -12.00
N LEU A 934 3.65 12.78 -12.25
CA LEU A 934 2.96 11.49 -12.12
C LEU A 934 3.50 10.42 -13.08
N PHE A 935 3.65 10.73 -14.37
CA PHE A 935 4.01 9.74 -15.39
C PHE A 935 5.52 9.54 -15.55
N LYS A 936 6.35 10.57 -15.38
CA LYS A 936 7.80 10.50 -15.61
C LYS A 936 8.56 10.25 -14.30
N GLU A 937 8.30 11.03 -13.26
CA GLU A 937 9.06 10.96 -12.00
C GLU A 937 8.58 9.81 -11.10
N TYR A 938 7.28 9.72 -10.83
CA TYR A 938 6.71 8.63 -10.04
C TYR A 938 6.54 7.34 -10.84
N GLY A 939 6.52 7.43 -12.18
CA GLY A 939 6.34 6.27 -13.06
C GLY A 939 5.03 5.52 -12.77
N ILE A 940 3.93 6.23 -12.50
CA ILE A 940 2.67 5.57 -12.16
C ILE A 940 2.21 4.68 -13.32
N GLU A 941 1.67 3.52 -12.98
CA GLU A 941 1.12 2.55 -13.92
C GLU A 941 -0.41 2.54 -13.91
N ARG A 942 -1.00 3.12 -12.86
CA ARG A 942 -2.44 3.23 -12.70
C ARG A 942 -2.82 4.65 -12.32
N PHE A 943 -3.65 5.28 -13.14
CA PHE A 943 -4.20 6.61 -12.90
C PHE A 943 -5.66 6.46 -12.43
N ILE A 944 -5.98 6.92 -11.22
CA ILE A 944 -7.34 6.88 -10.66
C ILE A 944 -7.84 8.31 -10.51
N GLU A 945 -9.01 8.58 -11.06
CA GLU A 945 -9.73 9.86 -10.91
C GLU A 945 -10.93 9.68 -9.98
N PHE A 946 -11.03 10.56 -8.99
CA PHE A 946 -12.24 10.76 -8.20
C PHE A 946 -13.01 11.95 -8.77
N GLY A 947 -14.11 11.66 -9.44
CA GLY A 947 -15.05 12.65 -9.95
C GLY A 947 -16.24 12.00 -10.65
N PRO A 948 -17.34 12.74 -10.90
CA PRO A 948 -18.53 12.17 -11.53
C PRO A 948 -18.30 11.71 -12.97
N SER A 949 -17.32 12.28 -13.68
CA SER A 949 -16.99 11.94 -15.05
C SER A 949 -15.47 11.80 -15.26
N PRO A 950 -15.01 11.01 -16.25
CA PRO A 950 -13.59 10.69 -16.44
C PRO A 950 -12.82 11.83 -17.16
N THR A 951 -12.84 13.03 -16.57
CA THR A 951 -12.28 14.24 -17.17
C THR A 951 -10.75 14.21 -17.19
N LEU A 952 -10.12 13.95 -16.04
CA LEU A 952 -8.67 13.87 -15.88
C LEU A 952 -8.11 12.61 -16.54
N CYS A 953 -8.81 11.48 -16.48
CA CYS A 953 -8.48 10.29 -17.26
C CYS A 953 -8.46 10.61 -18.76
N GLY A 954 -9.42 11.41 -19.25
CA GLY A 954 -9.45 11.88 -20.64
C GLY A 954 -8.27 12.80 -21.00
N MET A 955 -7.78 13.62 -20.06
CA MET A 955 -6.57 14.42 -20.24
C MET A 955 -5.31 13.54 -20.26
N ALA A 956 -5.19 12.62 -19.31
CA ALA A 956 -4.09 11.66 -19.23
C ALA A 956 -3.93 10.83 -20.52
N GLN A 957 -5.03 10.35 -21.09
CA GLN A 957 -5.04 9.63 -22.38
C GLN A 957 -4.60 10.46 -23.58
N ARG A 958 -4.62 11.79 -23.48
CA ARG A 958 -4.11 12.68 -24.53
C ARG A 958 -2.63 12.99 -24.35
N THR A 959 -2.14 12.88 -23.11
CA THR A 959 -0.74 13.09 -22.75
C THR A 959 0.12 11.86 -23.07
N LEU A 960 -0.39 10.66 -22.73
CA LEU A 960 0.22 9.36 -23.06
C LEU A 960 -0.01 8.99 -24.53
#